data_AF-A0A9E3RL38-F1
#
_entry.id   AF-A0A9E3RL38-F1
#
_cell.length_a   1.000
_cell.length_b   1.000
_cell.length_c   1.000
_cell.angle_alpha   90.00
_cell.angle_beta   90.00
_cell.angle_gamma   90.00
#
_symmetry.space_group_name_H-M   'P 1'
#
loop_
_entity.id
_entity.type
_entity.pdbx_description
1 polymer ?
#
loop_
_entity_poly.entity_id
_entity_poly.type
_entity_poly.pdbx_seq_one_letter_code
_entity_poly.pdbx_strand_id
1 'polypeptide(L)'
;MHETATIAADIELAEIDRIVEENGRGPEAVIPILQAIQSKYRYLPTPALMRVCELTEITPASIEGVATFYSQFRRDPVGKHVVSLCDGTACHVKGAEDVHEAMNLELGMEKGKDTDPDGRYTIRKVACLGCCSLAPAMQIDGVTYAHVSSETIPSVLLDFEKRQAEESRQNGEKKREVKETGAEIRIGLDSCCVASGTDRIELAIQRALAEIESDVPIKHVSCVHMCHSVPVIEVIEPNKKPTLYTKVKEEDVSAIVARHFKPRNPFRWVQSSLLRWTEHLYGGVDDGEILERHEGEIREDVVSTFLGGQYHIATEHRGDLNPGDLGEYLRRGGFMAVEKCLFGKANGRALMTFHRGNGHGEPPSGTPWTQQQIIDEITASGLRGRGGAGFPTGKKLQFVHDAPGDKKYIICNGDEGDPGAFMDRMILESYSYRVLEGMIIASLAVGADEGYLYIRAEYPLATKRMRSSILECEAAGLLGDNILGSGKSLRLHVKEGAGAFVCGEETALIASLEGKRGMPTIRPPYPAQCGLHGCPTLINNTETLSMIPWIVRNGASKFAALGTERSKGTKVFSLAGKIRHGGLIEVPMGITINEIVNGIGGGIANGRKFKAILVGGPSGGCIPASMGDTPVDYEALSQAGAMMGSGGMVVLDDSDCIVEMCRYFLSFTQHESCGKCSPCRIGTMRLKEMLTRLTMGKGQASDLDLLEQLSRVVKDQSLCGLGKTAPNPVLTALKYFKEEFEAHVKGYCPAGKCKALIDYWVEDNCIGCTKCAQVCPVDCIDTAPFKMHFIQLDTCTRCDACLVACPVDAIKAGSRTKEQREKALCPQ
;
A
#
# COMPACT_ATOMS: atom_id res chain seq x y z
N MET A 1 21.98 14.47 -38.24
CA MET A 1 22.15 15.77 -37.59
C MET A 1 20.77 16.41 -37.45
N HIS A 2 20.04 16.02 -36.41
CA HIS A 2 18.92 16.78 -35.86
C HIS A 2 19.23 16.91 -34.37
N GLU A 3 19.40 18.16 -33.94
CA GLU A 3 19.72 18.54 -32.57
C GLU A 3 18.56 18.19 -31.65
N THR A 4 18.61 17.01 -31.03
CA THR A 4 18.07 16.86 -29.68
C THR A 4 19.05 17.54 -28.76
N ALA A 5 18.69 18.71 -28.22
CA ALA A 5 19.39 19.34 -27.13
C ALA A 5 19.38 18.40 -25.92
N THR A 6 20.35 17.49 -25.84
CA THR A 6 20.65 16.74 -24.64
C THR A 6 21.00 17.76 -23.57
N ILE A 7 20.17 17.87 -22.55
CA ILE A 7 20.55 18.44 -21.25
C ILE A 7 21.62 17.49 -20.70
N ALA A 8 22.86 17.62 -21.19
CA ALA A 8 24.02 17.00 -20.59
C ALA A 8 24.27 17.79 -19.31
N ALA A 9 23.73 17.31 -18.19
CA ALA A 9 24.10 17.83 -16.88
C ALA A 9 25.63 17.72 -16.76
N ASP A 10 26.31 18.81 -16.41
CA ASP A 10 27.72 18.78 -16.05
C ASP A 10 27.88 17.81 -14.87
N ILE A 11 28.47 16.63 -15.13
CA ILE A 11 28.66 15.60 -14.13
C ILE A 11 29.89 15.96 -13.28
N GLU A 12 29.65 16.39 -12.05
CA GLU A 12 30.71 16.60 -11.06
C GLU A 12 31.31 15.26 -10.59
N LEU A 13 32.42 14.82 -11.18
CA LEU A 13 33.07 13.55 -10.82
C LEU A 13 33.49 13.48 -9.34
N ALA A 14 33.89 14.61 -8.74
CA ALA A 14 34.24 14.66 -7.31
C ALA A 14 33.05 14.29 -6.40
N GLU A 15 31.82 14.54 -6.85
CA GLU A 15 30.63 14.11 -6.13
C GLU A 15 30.45 12.58 -6.19
N ILE A 16 30.72 11.98 -7.35
CA ILE A 16 30.66 10.53 -7.52
C ILE A 16 31.67 9.84 -6.60
N ASP A 17 32.88 10.39 -6.50
CA ASP A 17 33.92 9.89 -5.60
C ASP A 17 33.44 9.87 -4.14
N ARG A 18 32.76 10.95 -3.70
CA ARG A 18 32.16 11.04 -2.36
C ARG A 18 31.04 10.02 -2.14
N ILE A 19 30.14 9.88 -3.12
CA ILE A 19 29.05 8.89 -3.06
C ILE A 19 29.60 7.48 -2.87
N VAL A 20 30.67 7.13 -3.59
CA VAL A 20 31.33 5.82 -3.46
C VAL A 20 31.97 5.66 -2.09
N GLU A 21 32.61 6.71 -1.56
CA GLU A 21 33.22 6.68 -0.23
C GLU A 21 32.19 6.46 0.89
N GLU A 22 31.03 7.11 0.79
CA GLU A 22 29.94 7.00 1.77
C GLU A 22 29.22 5.64 1.75
N ASN A 23 29.12 5.01 0.57
CA ASN A 23 28.30 3.79 0.37
C ASN A 23 29.11 2.49 0.31
N GLY A 24 30.42 2.57 0.09
CA GLY A 24 31.31 1.42 -0.02
C GLY A 24 31.70 1.10 -1.46
N ARG A 25 32.61 0.12 -1.62
CA ARG A 25 33.22 -0.24 -2.91
C ARG A 25 32.93 -1.67 -3.38
N GLY A 26 32.26 -2.46 -2.55
CA GLY A 26 31.89 -3.84 -2.86
C GLY A 26 30.60 -3.96 -3.67
N PRO A 27 30.28 -5.16 -4.17
CA PRO A 27 29.06 -5.42 -4.94
C PRO A 27 27.75 -5.04 -4.20
N GLU A 28 27.71 -5.16 -2.88
CA GLU A 28 26.58 -4.79 -2.03
C GLU A 28 26.26 -3.28 -2.06
N ALA A 29 27.22 -2.46 -2.46
CA ALA A 29 27.07 -1.00 -2.56
C ALA A 29 26.40 -0.54 -3.86
N VAL A 30 26.21 -1.43 -4.86
CA VAL A 30 25.66 -1.05 -6.17
C VAL A 30 24.34 -0.31 -6.05
N ILE A 31 23.33 -0.90 -5.40
CA ILE A 31 22.00 -0.30 -5.30
C ILE A 31 22.04 1.04 -4.53
N PRO A 32 22.68 1.14 -3.34
CA PRO A 32 22.84 2.42 -2.64
C PRO A 32 23.55 3.50 -3.47
N ILE A 33 24.63 3.16 -4.19
CA ILE A 33 25.35 4.11 -5.06
C ILE A 33 24.43 4.61 -6.18
N LEU A 34 23.71 3.70 -6.85
CA LEU A 34 22.78 4.08 -7.91
C LEU A 34 21.63 4.95 -7.38
N GLN A 35 21.11 4.66 -6.18
CA GLN A 35 20.10 5.49 -5.52
C GLN A 35 20.63 6.90 -5.24
N ALA A 36 21.86 7.03 -4.72
CA ALA A 36 22.50 8.31 -4.43
C ALA A 36 22.76 9.14 -5.71
N ILE A 37 23.31 8.51 -6.76
CA ILE A 37 23.51 9.15 -8.07
C ILE A 37 22.18 9.63 -8.63
N GLN A 38 21.16 8.77 -8.64
CA GLN A 38 19.84 9.15 -9.12
C GLN A 38 19.20 10.24 -8.28
N SER A 39 19.39 10.27 -6.97
CA SER A 39 18.86 11.35 -6.13
C SER A 39 19.48 12.70 -6.51
N LYS A 40 20.76 12.71 -6.90
CA LYS A 40 21.47 13.93 -7.31
C LYS A 40 21.11 14.37 -8.73
N TYR A 41 21.18 13.46 -9.69
CA TYR A 41 21.06 13.79 -11.11
C TYR A 41 19.66 13.50 -11.70
N ARG A 42 18.77 12.87 -10.92
CA ARG A 42 17.40 12.42 -11.29
C ARG A 42 17.32 11.24 -12.26
N TYR A 43 18.44 10.89 -12.87
CA TYR A 43 18.65 9.69 -13.69
C TYR A 43 20.05 9.12 -13.38
N LEU A 44 20.47 8.09 -14.12
CA LEU A 44 21.78 7.45 -14.03
C LEU A 44 22.64 7.81 -15.25
N PRO A 45 23.46 8.87 -15.18
CA PRO A 45 24.29 9.30 -16.30
C PRO A 45 25.43 8.33 -16.58
N THR A 46 25.65 7.98 -17.84
CA THR A 46 26.75 7.08 -18.24
C THR A 46 28.12 7.48 -17.69
N PRO A 47 28.54 8.77 -17.72
CA PRO A 47 29.83 9.16 -17.15
C PRO A 47 29.95 8.89 -15.64
N ALA A 48 28.86 9.09 -14.88
CA ALA A 48 28.81 8.79 -13.45
C ALA A 48 28.95 7.28 -13.19
N LEU A 49 28.24 6.45 -13.97
CA LEU A 49 28.32 4.99 -13.85
C LEU A 49 29.71 4.45 -14.20
N MET A 50 30.37 5.01 -15.21
CA MET A 50 31.75 4.66 -15.56
C MET A 50 32.71 5.01 -14.42
N ARG A 51 32.54 6.19 -13.80
CA ARG A 51 33.37 6.61 -12.66
C ARG A 51 33.20 5.68 -11.46
N VAL A 52 31.99 5.18 -11.19
CA VAL A 52 31.76 4.16 -10.16
C VAL A 52 32.58 2.90 -10.46
N CYS A 53 32.56 2.43 -11.71
CA CYS A 53 33.33 1.24 -12.11
C CYS A 53 34.85 1.43 -11.95
N GLU A 54 35.36 2.65 -12.12
CA GLU A 54 36.79 2.95 -11.93
C GLU A 54 37.21 2.89 -10.45
N LEU A 55 36.31 3.23 -9.53
CA LEU A 55 36.60 3.37 -8.10
C LEU A 55 36.27 2.13 -7.26
N THR A 56 35.54 1.19 -7.83
CA THR A 56 34.93 0.06 -7.09
C THR A 56 35.23 -1.27 -7.76
N GLU A 57 34.90 -2.36 -7.07
CA GLU A 57 34.95 -3.72 -7.65
C GLU A 57 33.72 -4.02 -8.53
N ILE A 58 32.85 -3.03 -8.73
CA ILE A 58 31.59 -3.16 -9.45
C ILE A 58 31.86 -3.09 -10.96
N THR A 59 31.49 -4.14 -11.68
CA THR A 59 31.63 -4.19 -13.13
C THR A 59 30.52 -3.44 -13.86
N PRO A 60 30.77 -2.91 -15.07
CA PRO A 60 29.73 -2.30 -15.90
C PRO A 60 28.53 -3.23 -16.15
N ALA A 61 28.78 -4.53 -16.32
CA ALA A 61 27.72 -5.52 -16.50
C ALA A 61 26.83 -5.69 -15.24
N SER A 62 27.42 -5.54 -14.05
CA SER A 62 26.67 -5.56 -12.79
C SER A 62 25.78 -4.33 -12.67
N ILE A 63 26.33 -3.14 -12.94
CA ILE A 63 25.56 -1.89 -12.95
C ILE A 63 24.41 -1.99 -13.95
N GLU A 64 24.69 -2.37 -15.19
CA GLU A 64 23.68 -2.48 -16.23
C GLU A 64 22.59 -3.51 -15.86
N GLY A 65 23.00 -4.66 -15.32
CA GLY A 65 22.07 -5.69 -14.87
C GLY A 65 21.13 -5.22 -13.75
N VAL A 66 21.64 -4.44 -12.80
CA VAL A 66 20.84 -3.88 -11.69
C VAL A 66 19.96 -2.73 -12.20
N ALA A 67 20.55 -1.76 -12.88
CA ALA A 67 19.84 -0.58 -13.39
C ALA A 67 18.70 -0.91 -14.35
N THR A 68 18.78 -2.03 -15.09
CA THR A 68 17.70 -2.49 -16.00
C THR A 68 16.68 -3.40 -15.34
N PHE A 69 17.02 -4.03 -14.21
CA PHE A 69 16.12 -4.96 -13.50
C PHE A 69 15.15 -4.23 -12.58
N TYR A 70 15.61 -3.17 -11.92
CA TYR A 70 14.84 -2.43 -10.92
C TYR A 70 14.14 -1.23 -11.55
N SER A 71 12.80 -1.22 -11.50
CA SER A 71 11.97 -0.21 -12.19
C SER A 71 12.16 1.22 -11.67
N GLN A 72 12.76 1.39 -10.49
CA GLN A 72 13.03 2.70 -9.94
C GLN A 72 14.24 3.39 -10.57
N PHE A 73 15.18 2.64 -11.16
CA PHE A 73 16.37 3.21 -11.78
C PHE A 73 16.07 3.73 -13.19
N ARG A 74 16.36 5.01 -13.39
CA ARG A 74 16.10 5.76 -14.60
C ARG A 74 17.39 5.95 -15.37
N ARG A 75 17.34 5.58 -16.64
CA ARG A 75 18.50 5.68 -17.54
C ARG A 75 18.41 6.92 -18.42
N ASP A 76 17.20 7.39 -18.66
CA ASP A 76 16.93 8.57 -19.44
C ASP A 76 16.62 9.76 -18.52
N PRO A 77 16.95 11.00 -18.93
CA PRO A 77 16.56 12.20 -18.20
C PRO A 77 15.04 12.28 -18.03
N VAL A 78 14.60 12.68 -16.84
CA VAL A 78 13.19 12.93 -16.54
C VAL A 78 12.92 14.42 -16.39
N GLY A 79 11.65 14.79 -16.52
CA GLY A 79 11.15 16.12 -16.27
C GLY A 79 11.42 16.58 -14.83
N LYS A 80 11.14 17.87 -14.58
CA LYS A 80 11.38 18.49 -13.27
C LYS A 80 10.70 17.75 -12.11
N HIS A 81 9.49 17.25 -12.36
CA HIS A 81 8.61 16.61 -11.41
C HIS A 81 8.21 15.21 -11.93
N VAL A 82 8.13 14.23 -11.02
CA VAL A 82 7.73 12.86 -11.36
C VAL A 82 6.34 12.58 -10.79
N VAL A 83 5.41 12.28 -11.70
CA VAL A 83 4.05 11.87 -11.39
C VAL A 83 3.98 10.34 -11.39
N SER A 84 3.82 9.74 -10.22
CA SER A 84 3.60 8.31 -10.04
C SER A 84 2.11 8.01 -9.94
N LEU A 85 1.51 7.48 -11.00
CA LEU A 85 0.10 7.07 -11.05
C LEU A 85 -0.03 5.61 -10.58
N CYS A 86 -0.85 5.37 -9.55
CA CYS A 86 -1.07 4.04 -9.01
C CYS A 86 -1.96 3.20 -9.93
N ASP A 87 -1.43 2.07 -10.42
CA ASP A 87 -2.16 1.08 -11.20
C ASP A 87 -2.38 -0.20 -10.38
N GLY A 88 -2.50 -0.09 -9.06
CA GLY A 88 -2.79 -1.22 -8.17
C GLY A 88 -4.26 -1.65 -8.22
N THR A 89 -4.57 -2.87 -7.80
CA THR A 89 -5.89 -3.51 -8.01
C THR A 89 -7.07 -2.61 -7.60
N ALA A 90 -7.00 -1.98 -6.43
CA ALA A 90 -8.06 -1.09 -5.95
C ALA A 90 -8.22 0.19 -6.80
N CYS A 91 -7.11 0.71 -7.36
CA CYS A 91 -7.12 1.85 -8.27
C CYS A 91 -7.65 1.43 -9.65
N HIS A 92 -7.23 0.27 -10.14
CA HIS A 92 -7.71 -0.30 -11.40
C HIS A 92 -9.24 -0.47 -11.41
N VAL A 93 -9.81 -1.12 -10.38
CA VAL A 93 -11.27 -1.30 -10.30
C VAL A 93 -12.04 0.02 -10.16
N LYS A 94 -11.38 1.08 -9.65
CA LYS A 94 -11.93 2.43 -9.50
C LYS A 94 -11.59 3.40 -10.65
N GLY A 95 -11.01 2.93 -11.76
CA GLY A 95 -10.83 3.75 -12.97
C GLY A 95 -9.47 4.45 -13.09
N ALA A 96 -8.39 3.86 -12.58
CA ALA A 96 -7.03 4.42 -12.74
C ALA A 96 -6.59 4.61 -14.19
N GLU A 97 -7.14 3.82 -15.12
CA GLU A 97 -6.88 3.98 -16.55
C GLU A 97 -7.42 5.31 -17.08
N ASP A 98 -8.62 5.72 -16.65
CA ASP A 98 -9.23 6.99 -17.04
C ASP A 98 -8.44 8.18 -16.45
N VAL A 99 -7.92 8.05 -15.23
CA VAL A 99 -7.02 9.04 -14.63
C VAL A 99 -5.73 9.17 -15.43
N HIS A 100 -5.15 8.05 -15.88
CA HIS A 100 -3.95 8.07 -16.71
C HIS A 100 -4.22 8.72 -18.09
N GLU A 101 -5.32 8.39 -18.75
CA GLU A 101 -5.72 9.02 -20.02
C GLU A 101 -5.92 10.54 -19.85
N ALA A 102 -6.64 10.96 -18.82
CA ALA A 102 -6.87 12.37 -18.52
C ALA A 102 -5.58 13.13 -18.18
N MET A 103 -4.64 12.52 -17.45
CA MET A 103 -3.34 13.13 -17.15
C MET A 103 -2.50 13.35 -18.41
N ASN A 104 -2.49 12.38 -19.34
CA ASN A 104 -1.78 12.53 -20.61
C ASN A 104 -2.37 13.66 -21.45
N LEU A 105 -3.71 13.80 -21.44
CA LEU A 105 -4.39 14.87 -22.15
C LEU A 105 -4.06 16.24 -21.56
N GLU A 106 -4.13 16.38 -20.23
CA GLU A 106 -3.86 17.63 -19.51
C GLU A 106 -2.42 18.12 -19.72
N LEU A 107 -1.45 17.20 -19.73
CA LEU A 107 -0.03 17.53 -19.95
C LEU A 107 0.37 17.61 -21.43
N GLY A 108 -0.55 17.35 -22.37
CA GLY A 108 -0.24 17.36 -23.81
C GLY A 108 0.81 16.31 -24.21
N MET A 109 0.78 15.13 -23.58
CA MET A 109 1.78 14.07 -23.78
C MET A 109 1.76 13.52 -25.22
N GLU A 110 2.94 13.43 -25.83
CA GLU A 110 3.10 12.75 -27.12
C GLU A 110 2.96 11.23 -26.97
N LYS A 111 2.44 10.58 -28.01
CA LYS A 111 2.21 9.13 -27.99
C LYS A 111 3.51 8.35 -27.81
N GLY A 112 3.62 7.63 -26.70
CA GLY A 112 4.79 6.80 -26.38
C GLY A 112 5.94 7.54 -25.70
N LYS A 113 5.75 8.83 -25.37
CA LYS A 113 6.62 9.57 -24.45
C LYS A 113 6.03 9.51 -23.04
N ASP A 114 6.92 9.54 -22.05
CA ASP A 114 6.57 9.58 -20.63
C ASP A 114 6.81 10.96 -20.00
N THR A 115 7.47 11.87 -20.73
CA THR A 115 7.82 13.21 -20.29
C THR A 115 7.18 14.22 -21.22
N ASP A 116 6.60 15.28 -20.63
CA ASP A 116 5.90 16.32 -21.35
C ASP A 116 6.86 17.14 -22.25
N PRO A 117 6.33 17.81 -23.29
CA PRO A 117 7.16 18.60 -24.21
C PRO A 117 7.98 19.72 -23.52
N ASP A 118 7.49 20.25 -22.40
CA ASP A 118 8.16 21.29 -21.62
C ASP A 118 9.27 20.75 -20.69
N GLY A 119 9.40 19.43 -20.56
CA GLY A 119 10.35 18.80 -19.62
C GLY A 119 10.04 19.11 -18.14
N ARG A 120 8.79 19.43 -17.82
CA ARG A 120 8.33 19.73 -16.45
C ARG A 120 7.85 18.50 -15.71
N TYR A 121 7.16 17.58 -16.37
CA TYR A 121 6.49 16.45 -15.74
C TYR A 121 6.79 15.14 -16.48
N THR A 122 7.16 14.11 -15.72
CA THR A 122 7.25 12.72 -16.21
C THR A 122 6.16 11.88 -15.55
N ILE A 123 5.29 11.25 -16.34
CA ILE A 123 4.29 10.30 -15.87
C ILE A 123 4.90 8.90 -15.82
N ARG A 124 4.72 8.22 -14.69
CA ARG A 124 5.06 6.81 -14.49
C ARG A 124 3.88 6.07 -13.89
N LYS A 125 3.57 4.89 -14.42
CA LYS A 125 2.69 3.94 -13.74
C LYS A 125 3.48 3.17 -12.69
N VAL A 126 2.94 3.07 -11.48
CA VAL A 126 3.50 2.28 -10.38
C VAL A 126 2.53 1.20 -9.95
N ALA A 127 3.06 0.03 -9.61
CA ALA A 127 2.31 -1.14 -9.16
C ALA A 127 1.31 -0.83 -8.04
N CYS A 128 1.77 -0.17 -6.98
CA CYS A 128 0.94 0.16 -5.83
C CYS A 128 1.66 1.21 -4.97
N LEU A 129 0.94 2.28 -4.59
CA LEU A 129 1.40 3.31 -3.64
C LEU A 129 1.07 2.97 -2.16
N GLY A 130 0.36 1.88 -1.90
CA GLY A 130 -0.02 1.49 -0.53
C GLY A 130 -1.15 2.34 0.10
N CYS A 131 -1.95 3.04 -0.72
CA CYS A 131 -3.10 3.84 -0.27
C CYS A 131 -4.43 3.29 -0.85
N CYS A 132 -4.58 1.97 -0.88
CA CYS A 132 -5.63 1.31 -1.68
C CYS A 132 -7.07 1.65 -1.25
N SER A 133 -7.33 1.96 0.02
CA SER A 133 -8.66 2.41 0.46
C SER A 133 -9.04 3.78 -0.11
N LEU A 134 -8.04 4.62 -0.38
CA LEU A 134 -8.17 5.98 -0.91
C LEU A 134 -8.10 6.03 -2.45
N ALA A 135 -8.16 4.88 -3.10
CA ALA A 135 -8.06 4.76 -4.55
C ALA A 135 -9.17 5.52 -5.32
N PRO A 136 -8.90 5.99 -6.55
CA PRO A 136 -7.58 6.02 -7.21
C PRO A 136 -6.61 6.99 -6.55
N ALA A 137 -5.32 6.64 -6.52
CA ALA A 137 -4.28 7.44 -5.88
C ALA A 137 -3.16 7.78 -6.86
N MET A 138 -2.54 8.94 -6.68
CA MET A 138 -1.34 9.36 -7.40
C MET A 138 -0.36 10.06 -6.47
N GLN A 139 0.89 10.18 -6.89
CA GLN A 139 1.91 10.89 -6.14
C GLN A 139 2.72 11.81 -7.07
N ILE A 140 2.99 13.04 -6.66
CA ILE A 140 3.87 13.98 -7.37
C ILE A 140 5.02 14.35 -6.42
N ASP A 141 6.26 13.97 -6.77
CA ASP A 141 7.47 14.21 -5.95
C ASP A 141 7.34 13.85 -4.46
N GLY A 142 6.61 12.77 -4.15
CA GLY A 142 6.38 12.29 -2.78
C GLY A 142 5.07 12.79 -2.14
N VAL A 143 4.45 13.84 -2.69
CA VAL A 143 3.12 14.31 -2.24
C VAL A 143 2.05 13.39 -2.79
N THR A 144 1.28 12.75 -1.90
CA THR A 144 0.28 11.75 -2.29
C THR A 144 -1.11 12.36 -2.34
N TYR A 145 -1.82 12.15 -3.44
CA TYR A 145 -3.19 12.59 -3.68
C TYR A 145 -4.12 11.38 -3.71
N ALA A 146 -5.24 11.50 -2.98
CA ALA A 146 -6.29 10.50 -2.84
C ALA A 146 -7.53 10.84 -3.68
N HIS A 147 -8.37 9.83 -3.95
CA HIS A 147 -9.65 9.96 -4.63
C HIS A 147 -9.59 10.70 -5.97
N VAL A 148 -8.48 10.52 -6.70
CA VAL A 148 -8.27 11.21 -7.96
C VAL A 148 -9.18 10.62 -9.03
N SER A 149 -9.82 11.51 -9.77
CA SER A 149 -10.63 11.24 -10.96
C SER A 149 -10.13 12.11 -12.12
N SER A 150 -10.60 11.80 -13.33
CA SER A 150 -10.32 12.60 -14.53
C SER A 150 -10.66 14.09 -14.35
N GLU A 151 -11.72 14.41 -13.62
CA GLU A 151 -12.18 15.79 -13.37
C GLU A 151 -11.28 16.55 -12.39
N THR A 152 -10.65 15.84 -11.45
CA THR A 152 -9.86 16.47 -10.38
C THR A 152 -8.42 16.80 -10.80
N ILE A 153 -7.94 16.29 -11.93
CA ILE A 153 -6.52 16.42 -12.35
C ILE A 153 -6.05 17.89 -12.39
N PRO A 154 -6.78 18.85 -12.99
CA PRO A 154 -6.33 20.24 -13.01
C PRO A 154 -6.15 20.82 -11.60
N SER A 155 -7.05 20.47 -10.67
CA SER A 155 -6.98 20.93 -9.28
C SER A 155 -5.78 20.34 -8.53
N VAL A 156 -5.41 19.10 -8.82
CA VAL A 156 -4.24 18.42 -8.23
C VAL A 156 -2.94 19.10 -8.66
N LEU A 157 -2.80 19.42 -9.95
CA LEU A 157 -1.62 20.13 -10.47
C LEU A 157 -1.49 21.53 -9.86
N LEU A 158 -2.61 22.27 -9.78
CA LEU A 158 -2.63 23.59 -9.15
C LEU A 158 -2.28 23.54 -7.66
N ASP A 159 -2.75 22.53 -6.92
CA ASP A 159 -2.39 22.32 -5.51
C ASP A 159 -0.88 22.04 -5.37
N PHE A 160 -0.34 21.15 -6.19
CA PHE A 160 1.08 20.81 -6.16
C PHE A 160 1.97 22.03 -6.41
N GLU A 161 1.64 22.86 -7.41
CA GLU A 161 2.39 24.07 -7.72
C GLU A 161 2.32 25.10 -6.59
N LYS A 162 1.16 25.22 -5.91
CA LYS A 162 1.04 26.07 -4.70
C LYS A 162 1.92 25.56 -3.56
N ARG A 163 1.92 24.24 -3.29
CA ARG A 163 2.77 23.63 -2.24
C ARG A 163 4.25 23.94 -2.47
N GLN A 164 4.73 23.80 -3.70
CA GLN A 164 6.12 24.11 -4.04
C GLN A 164 6.48 25.59 -3.77
N ALA A 165 5.55 26.51 -4.03
CA ALA A 165 5.73 27.93 -3.75
C ALA A 165 5.74 28.24 -2.23
N GLU A 166 5.02 27.47 -1.42
CA GLU A 166 4.92 27.63 0.04
C GLU A 166 6.08 26.97 0.79
N GLU A 167 6.53 25.77 0.38
CA GLU A 167 7.72 25.10 0.92
C GLU A 167 8.98 25.95 0.76
N SER A 168 9.06 26.74 -0.32
CA SER A 168 10.13 27.71 -0.56
C SER A 168 10.13 28.88 0.46
N ARG A 169 9.02 29.11 1.18
CA ARG A 169 8.84 30.20 2.15
C ARG A 169 8.92 29.73 3.61
N GLN A 170 8.72 28.45 3.89
CA GLN A 170 8.71 27.89 5.24
C GLN A 170 9.99 27.10 5.54
N ASN A 171 11.06 27.83 5.87
CA ASN A 171 12.23 27.29 6.56
C ASN A 171 12.45 28.11 7.84
N GLY A 172 11.69 27.80 8.90
CA GLY A 172 11.94 28.39 10.22
C GLY A 172 10.72 28.54 11.12
N GLU A 173 10.11 27.44 11.57
CA GLU A 173 9.21 27.50 12.72
C GLU A 173 9.77 26.64 13.88
N LYS A 174 9.87 27.27 15.05
CA LYS A 174 10.36 26.65 16.28
C LYS A 174 9.26 25.82 16.92
N LYS A 175 9.56 24.56 17.29
CA LYS A 175 8.72 23.75 18.20
C LYS A 175 8.45 24.53 19.49
N ARG A 176 7.16 24.75 19.82
CA ARG A 176 6.74 25.27 21.12
C ARG A 176 6.84 24.16 22.18
N GLU A 177 7.41 24.47 23.34
CA GLU A 177 7.34 23.59 24.51
C GLU A 177 5.91 23.59 25.06
N VAL A 178 5.31 22.40 25.15
CA VAL A 178 3.93 22.20 25.58
C VAL A 178 3.90 21.89 27.08
N LYS A 179 2.97 22.50 27.82
CA LYS A 179 2.66 22.15 29.21
C LYS A 179 1.49 21.16 29.26
N GLU A 180 1.61 20.11 30.06
CA GLU A 180 0.52 19.14 30.30
C GLU A 180 -0.66 19.83 31.00
N THR A 181 -1.77 20.03 30.28
CA THR A 181 -3.01 20.63 30.79
C THR A 181 -4.13 19.60 30.98
N GLY A 182 -3.88 18.33 30.68
CA GLY A 182 -4.85 17.23 30.72
C GLY A 182 -5.83 17.20 29.53
N ALA A 183 -5.76 18.18 28.62
CA ALA A 183 -6.46 18.18 27.34
C ALA A 183 -5.47 17.96 26.19
N GLU A 184 -5.87 17.28 25.13
CA GLU A 184 -5.05 17.07 23.93
C GLU A 184 -5.90 16.94 22.67
N ILE A 185 -5.36 17.35 21.53
CA ILE A 185 -5.92 17.10 20.20
C ILE A 185 -5.09 16.02 19.54
N ARG A 186 -5.72 14.95 19.07
CA ARG A 186 -5.05 13.81 18.44
C ARG A 186 -5.34 13.78 16.95
N ILE A 187 -4.29 13.58 16.16
CA ILE A 187 -4.36 13.45 14.71
C ILE A 187 -3.44 12.33 14.21
N GLY A 188 -3.89 11.61 13.18
CA GLY A 188 -3.07 10.61 12.49
C GLY A 188 -2.21 11.26 11.41
N LEU A 189 -0.93 10.91 11.34
CA LEU A 189 0.00 11.36 10.29
C LEU A 189 0.71 10.18 9.61
N ASP A 190 0.05 9.02 9.54
CA ASP A 190 0.46 7.97 8.61
C ASP A 190 0.13 8.38 7.17
N SER A 191 0.75 7.73 6.18
CA SER A 191 0.70 8.20 4.79
C SER A 191 -0.73 8.26 4.23
N CYS A 192 -1.69 7.46 4.73
CA CYS A 192 -3.08 7.59 4.31
C CYS A 192 -3.73 8.87 4.87
N CYS A 193 -3.49 9.22 6.13
CA CYS A 193 -4.01 10.45 6.71
C CYS A 193 -3.42 11.69 6.05
N VAL A 194 -2.12 11.68 5.76
CA VAL A 194 -1.44 12.77 5.03
C VAL A 194 -2.00 12.87 3.60
N ALA A 195 -2.18 11.76 2.90
CA ALA A 195 -2.77 11.77 1.56
C ALA A 195 -4.20 12.34 1.51
N SER A 196 -4.94 12.23 2.62
CA SER A 196 -6.26 12.85 2.77
C SER A 196 -6.22 14.31 3.24
N GLY A 197 -5.03 14.88 3.48
CA GLY A 197 -4.83 16.29 3.83
C GLY A 197 -4.68 16.58 5.33
N THR A 198 -4.37 15.59 6.16
CA THR A 198 -4.24 15.79 7.62
C THR A 198 -3.05 16.69 8.00
N ASP A 199 -2.03 16.79 7.14
CA ASP A 199 -0.93 17.75 7.25
C ASP A 199 -1.43 19.21 7.29
N ARG A 200 -2.41 19.54 6.44
CA ARG A 200 -3.03 20.88 6.40
C ARG A 200 -3.94 21.11 7.58
N ILE A 201 -4.68 20.08 8.00
CA ILE A 201 -5.48 20.11 9.22
C ILE A 201 -4.59 20.41 10.44
N GLU A 202 -3.40 19.81 10.55
CA GLU A 202 -2.46 20.12 11.63
C GLU A 202 -2.08 21.61 11.66
N LEU A 203 -1.70 22.18 10.51
CA LEU A 203 -1.36 23.60 10.40
C LEU A 203 -2.55 24.49 10.77
N ALA A 204 -3.76 24.14 10.33
CA ALA A 204 -4.98 24.84 10.70
C ALA A 204 -5.26 24.76 12.21
N ILE A 205 -5.02 23.60 12.85
CA ILE A 205 -5.18 23.44 14.31
C ILE A 205 -4.17 24.34 15.04
N GLN A 206 -2.91 24.35 14.59
CA GLN A 206 -1.86 25.20 15.18
C GLN A 206 -2.22 26.69 15.10
N ARG A 207 -2.74 27.16 13.95
CA ARG A 207 -3.22 28.53 13.78
C ARG A 207 -4.41 28.83 14.70
N ALA A 208 -5.43 27.96 14.71
CA ALA A 208 -6.62 28.14 15.54
C ALA A 208 -6.27 28.17 17.04
N LEU A 209 -5.36 27.31 17.52
CA LEU A 209 -4.88 27.31 18.90
C LEU A 209 -4.10 28.59 19.24
N ALA A 210 -3.30 29.10 18.29
CA ALA A 210 -2.56 30.35 18.47
C ALA A 210 -3.50 31.56 18.57
N GLU A 211 -4.60 31.60 17.81
CA GLU A 211 -5.59 32.67 17.87
C GLU A 211 -6.30 32.77 19.24
N ILE A 212 -6.55 31.63 19.88
CA ILE A 212 -7.20 31.58 21.20
C ILE A 212 -6.20 31.59 22.37
N GLU A 213 -4.90 31.73 22.07
CA GLU A 213 -3.79 31.68 23.04
C GLU A 213 -3.84 30.43 23.93
N SER A 214 -4.14 29.28 23.31
CA SER A 214 -4.25 27.98 23.97
C SER A 214 -2.96 27.17 23.80
N ASP A 215 -2.52 26.54 24.90
CA ASP A 215 -1.30 25.72 24.97
C ASP A 215 -1.62 24.21 24.86
N VAL A 216 -2.77 23.86 24.28
CA VAL A 216 -3.20 22.44 24.16
C VAL A 216 -2.26 21.68 23.21
N PRO A 217 -1.69 20.54 23.62
CA PRO A 217 -0.86 19.72 22.75
C PRO A 217 -1.63 19.13 21.57
N ILE A 218 -0.95 19.11 20.42
CA ILE A 218 -1.32 18.27 19.29
C ILE A 218 -0.48 16.99 19.39
N LYS A 219 -1.13 15.87 19.67
CA LYS A 219 -0.51 14.55 19.73
C LYS A 219 -0.65 13.87 18.38
N HIS A 220 0.48 13.46 17.81
CA HIS A 220 0.48 12.56 16.65
C HIS A 220 0.25 11.14 17.13
N VAL A 221 -0.73 10.47 16.54
CA VAL A 221 -1.10 9.10 16.91
C VAL A 221 -0.85 8.11 15.78
N SER A 222 -0.78 6.84 16.14
CA SER A 222 -0.75 5.69 15.25
C SER A 222 -1.98 5.65 14.35
N CYS A 223 -1.91 4.87 13.28
CA CYS A 223 -3.00 4.76 12.31
C CYS A 223 -4.36 4.50 12.99
N VAL A 224 -5.36 5.27 12.58
CA VAL A 224 -6.75 5.17 13.08
C VAL A 224 -7.55 4.05 12.42
N HIS A 225 -6.99 3.39 11.39
CA HIS A 225 -7.56 2.32 10.57
C HIS A 225 -8.77 2.69 9.70
N MET A 226 -9.52 3.73 10.04
CA MET A 226 -10.74 4.17 9.35
C MET A 226 -10.43 5.03 8.12
N CYS A 227 -9.77 4.45 7.11
CA CYS A 227 -9.36 5.18 5.91
C CYS A 227 -10.54 5.80 5.12
N HIS A 228 -11.76 5.31 5.28
CA HIS A 228 -12.96 5.91 4.67
C HIS A 228 -13.45 7.20 5.36
N SER A 229 -12.89 7.52 6.53
CA SER A 229 -13.34 8.63 7.39
C SER A 229 -12.24 9.66 7.66
N VAL A 230 -11.04 9.50 7.08
CA VAL A 230 -9.95 10.48 7.21
C VAL A 230 -10.20 11.72 6.32
N PRO A 231 -9.74 12.93 6.72
CA PRO A 231 -9.04 13.28 7.97
C PRO A 231 -9.88 13.12 9.24
N VAL A 232 -9.26 12.63 10.32
CA VAL A 232 -9.90 12.42 11.63
C VAL A 232 -9.21 13.27 12.69
N ILE A 233 -10.01 13.97 13.51
CA ILE A 233 -9.55 14.67 14.71
C ILE A 233 -10.24 14.05 15.93
N GLU A 234 -9.46 13.63 16.92
CA GLU A 234 -9.99 13.25 18.23
C GLU A 234 -9.61 14.32 19.27
N VAL A 235 -10.59 14.88 19.97
CA VAL A 235 -10.36 15.87 21.02
C VAL A 235 -10.57 15.23 22.38
N ILE A 236 -9.54 15.27 23.22
CA ILE A 236 -9.54 14.80 24.60
C ILE A 236 -9.60 16.02 25.53
N GLU A 237 -10.60 16.05 26.40
CA GLU A 237 -10.74 17.06 27.44
C GLU A 237 -10.72 16.40 28.83
N PRO A 238 -10.16 17.06 29.86
CA PRO A 238 -10.15 16.53 31.21
C PRO A 238 -11.55 16.18 31.70
N ASN A 239 -11.73 14.97 32.21
CA ASN A 239 -13.00 14.48 32.77
C ASN A 239 -14.19 14.46 31.79
N LYS A 240 -13.95 14.58 30.49
CA LYS A 240 -14.95 14.40 29.44
C LYS A 240 -14.62 13.19 28.58
N LYS A 241 -15.63 12.70 27.87
CA LYS A 241 -15.43 11.64 26.88
C LYS A 241 -14.70 12.21 25.64
N PRO A 242 -13.81 11.42 25.01
CA PRO A 242 -13.23 11.78 23.72
C PRO A 242 -14.34 12.15 22.72
N THR A 243 -14.11 13.22 21.96
CA THR A 243 -15.00 13.62 20.86
C THR A 243 -14.29 13.39 19.54
N LEU A 244 -14.90 12.61 18.65
CA LEU A 244 -14.34 12.27 17.35
C LEU A 244 -15.04 13.07 16.25
N TYR A 245 -14.23 13.67 15.37
CA TYR A 245 -14.64 14.35 14.15
C TYR A 245 -14.03 13.63 12.95
N THR A 246 -14.84 13.31 11.95
CA THR A 246 -14.41 12.59 10.74
C THR A 246 -14.62 13.42 9.49
N LYS A 247 -13.88 13.12 8.41
CA LYS A 247 -13.91 13.83 7.13
C LYS A 247 -13.71 15.34 7.28
N VAL A 248 -12.87 15.73 8.24
CA VAL A 248 -12.66 17.12 8.62
C VAL A 248 -11.98 17.88 7.48
N LYS A 249 -12.52 19.04 7.13
CA LYS A 249 -11.91 20.01 6.21
C LYS A 249 -11.19 21.11 6.98
N GLU A 250 -10.28 21.82 6.31
CA GLU A 250 -9.51 22.91 6.92
C GLU A 250 -10.41 24.02 7.50
N GLU A 251 -11.52 24.32 6.83
CA GLU A 251 -12.53 25.30 7.24
C GLU A 251 -13.24 24.94 8.57
N ASP A 252 -13.40 23.64 8.84
CA ASP A 252 -14.08 23.15 10.05
C ASP A 252 -13.23 23.32 11.32
N VAL A 253 -11.91 23.37 11.18
CA VAL A 253 -10.95 23.29 12.29
C VAL A 253 -11.15 24.41 13.32
N SER A 254 -11.37 25.63 12.84
CA SER A 254 -11.60 26.78 13.71
C SER A 254 -12.85 26.60 14.58
N ALA A 255 -13.92 26.04 14.01
CA ALA A 255 -15.15 25.75 14.74
C ALA A 255 -14.96 24.62 15.75
N ILE A 256 -14.25 23.56 15.38
CA ILE A 256 -13.91 22.43 16.27
C ILE A 256 -13.10 22.93 17.48
N VAL A 257 -12.03 23.70 17.25
CA VAL A 257 -11.18 24.23 18.32
C VAL A 257 -11.97 25.16 19.24
N ALA A 258 -12.75 26.09 18.68
CA ALA A 258 -13.56 27.04 19.47
C ALA A 258 -14.65 26.35 20.32
N ARG A 259 -15.12 25.16 19.90
CA ARG A 259 -16.13 24.39 20.63
C ARG A 259 -15.58 23.74 21.90
N HIS A 260 -14.33 23.27 21.86
CA HIS A 260 -13.70 22.55 22.97
C HIS A 260 -12.86 23.44 23.88
N PHE A 261 -12.21 24.46 23.31
CA PHE A 261 -11.24 25.27 24.03
C PHE A 261 -11.70 26.72 24.12
N LYS A 262 -11.78 27.25 25.34
CA LYS A 262 -12.14 28.65 25.56
C LYS A 262 -10.91 29.55 25.39
N PRO A 263 -11.05 30.71 24.74
CA PRO A 263 -9.97 31.67 24.62
C PRO A 263 -9.60 32.27 25.98
N ARG A 264 -8.30 32.50 26.20
CA ARG A 264 -7.79 33.17 27.41
C ARG A 264 -8.27 34.61 27.53
N ASN A 265 -8.63 35.26 26.41
CA ASN A 265 -9.11 36.65 26.38
C ASN A 265 -10.52 36.76 25.73
N PRO A 266 -11.58 36.96 26.53
CA PRO A 266 -12.97 37.03 26.05
C PRO A 266 -13.26 38.16 25.05
N PHE A 267 -12.52 39.27 25.12
CA PHE A 267 -12.76 40.46 24.30
C PHE A 267 -12.36 40.29 22.82
N ARG A 268 -11.31 39.51 22.53
CA ARG A 268 -10.91 39.20 21.14
C ARG A 268 -11.85 38.19 20.46
N TRP A 269 -12.44 37.29 21.24
CA TRP A 269 -13.38 36.28 20.74
C TRP A 269 -14.69 36.90 20.23
N VAL A 270 -15.21 37.94 20.90
CA VAL A 270 -16.39 38.68 20.43
C VAL A 270 -16.11 39.36 19.08
N GLN A 271 -14.91 39.92 18.91
CA GLN A 271 -14.52 40.58 17.66
C GLN A 271 -14.36 39.60 16.49
N SER A 272 -13.79 38.41 16.72
CA SER A 272 -13.67 37.35 15.70
C SER A 272 -14.97 36.59 15.44
N SER A 273 -15.88 36.54 16.41
CA SER A 273 -17.21 35.93 16.23
C SER A 273 -18.16 36.85 15.43
N LEU A 274 -18.04 38.17 15.60
CA LEU A 274 -18.78 39.15 14.78
C LEU A 274 -18.36 39.13 13.31
N LEU A 275 -17.06 38.97 13.02
CA LEU A 275 -16.55 38.78 11.65
C LEU A 275 -17.00 37.45 11.02
N ARG A 276 -17.04 36.36 11.80
CA ARG A 276 -17.54 35.05 11.33
C ARG A 276 -19.05 35.03 11.08
N TRP A 277 -19.82 35.75 11.89
CA TRP A 277 -21.27 35.90 11.70
C TRP A 277 -21.59 36.65 10.39
N THR A 278 -20.74 37.59 9.96
CA THR A 278 -20.91 38.28 8.67
C THR A 278 -20.55 37.42 7.46
N GLU A 279 -19.65 36.44 7.57
CA GLU A 279 -19.37 35.48 6.49
C GLU A 279 -20.48 34.44 6.33
N HIS A 280 -21.06 33.97 7.44
CA HIS A 280 -22.15 32.98 7.44
C HIS A 280 -23.47 33.51 6.86
N LEU A 281 -23.70 34.82 6.91
CA LEU A 281 -24.88 35.47 6.34
C LEU A 281 -24.84 35.57 4.80
N TYR A 282 -23.66 35.44 4.19
CA TYR A 282 -23.48 35.52 2.73
C TYR A 282 -23.18 34.17 2.07
N GLY A 283 -22.75 33.15 2.82
CA GLY A 283 -22.57 31.78 2.35
C GLY A 283 -23.68 30.87 2.84
N GLY A 284 -24.75 30.71 2.06
CA GLY A 284 -25.77 29.69 2.31
C GLY A 284 -25.17 28.29 2.12
N VAL A 285 -24.83 27.63 3.22
CA VAL A 285 -24.45 26.21 3.25
C VAL A 285 -25.21 25.57 4.41
N ASP A 286 -25.98 24.53 4.12
CA ASP A 286 -26.65 23.67 5.11
C ASP A 286 -25.58 22.95 5.95
N ASP A 287 -25.42 23.35 7.22
CA ASP A 287 -24.43 22.80 8.18
C ASP A 287 -24.72 21.34 8.63
N GLY A 288 -25.68 20.66 8.00
CA GLY A 288 -26.21 19.37 8.45
C GLY A 288 -25.59 18.11 7.84
N GLU A 289 -24.89 18.18 6.70
CA GLU A 289 -24.55 16.97 5.93
C GLU A 289 -23.08 16.53 5.90
N ILE A 290 -22.13 17.29 6.47
CA ILE A 290 -20.68 17.01 6.26
C ILE A 290 -19.88 16.74 7.55
N LEU A 291 -20.34 17.17 8.73
CA LEU A 291 -19.68 16.95 10.02
C LEU A 291 -20.35 15.82 10.81
N GLU A 292 -19.90 14.57 10.62
CA GLU A 292 -20.32 13.46 11.49
C GLU A 292 -19.59 13.55 12.84
N ARG A 293 -20.37 13.78 13.91
CA ARG A 293 -19.91 13.92 15.30
C ARG A 293 -20.27 12.67 16.09
N HIS A 294 -19.31 12.14 16.84
CA HIS A 294 -19.55 11.03 17.77
C HIS A 294 -19.09 11.40 19.19
N GLU A 295 -20.03 11.43 20.16
CA GLU A 295 -19.76 11.56 21.60
C GLU A 295 -19.87 10.17 22.26
N GLY A 296 -18.88 9.75 23.08
CA GLY A 296 -18.80 8.36 23.60
C GLY A 296 -20.01 7.91 24.42
N GLU A 297 -20.40 6.63 24.49
CA GLU A 297 -19.69 5.35 24.40
C GLU A 297 -19.23 4.99 22.98
N ILE A 298 -18.11 4.25 22.86
CA ILE A 298 -17.75 3.65 21.58
C ILE A 298 -18.87 2.67 21.22
N ARG A 299 -19.79 3.10 20.36
CA ARG A 299 -20.48 2.33 19.32
C ARG A 299 -21.97 2.68 19.26
N GLU A 300 -22.47 3.32 18.19
CA GLU A 300 -23.87 3.12 17.76
C GLU A 300 -24.23 3.73 16.39
N ASP A 301 -23.42 3.58 15.33
CA ASP A 301 -24.01 3.23 14.00
C ASP A 301 -22.97 2.98 12.90
N VAL A 302 -21.87 3.75 12.82
CA VAL A 302 -20.91 3.63 11.68
C VAL A 302 -19.49 3.32 12.15
N VAL A 303 -18.93 4.15 13.04
CA VAL A 303 -17.62 3.92 13.70
C VAL A 303 -17.64 2.65 14.55
N SER A 304 -18.80 2.34 15.14
CA SER A 304 -19.07 1.11 15.89
C SER A 304 -18.85 -0.15 15.08
N THR A 305 -19.33 -0.10 13.85
CA THR A 305 -19.55 -1.24 12.99
C THR A 305 -18.23 -1.62 12.35
N PHE A 306 -17.44 -0.62 11.94
CA PHE A 306 -16.11 -0.83 11.41
C PHE A 306 -15.10 -1.26 12.50
N LEU A 307 -15.09 -0.60 13.67
CA LEU A 307 -14.18 -0.95 14.78
C LEU A 307 -14.72 -2.08 15.68
N GLY A 308 -15.93 -2.57 15.38
CA GLY A 308 -16.60 -3.69 16.01
C GLY A 308 -15.90 -5.01 15.69
N GLY A 309 -15.87 -5.94 16.65
CA GLY A 309 -15.38 -7.31 16.40
C GLY A 309 -13.87 -7.48 16.12
N GLN A 310 -13.09 -6.40 16.19
CA GLN A 310 -11.64 -6.44 15.98
C GLN A 310 -10.86 -6.77 17.28
N TYR A 311 -9.74 -7.46 17.12
CA TYR A 311 -8.82 -7.82 18.21
C TYR A 311 -7.41 -7.36 17.85
N HIS A 312 -6.88 -6.41 18.63
CA HIS A 312 -5.63 -5.72 18.30
C HIS A 312 -4.44 -6.32 19.04
N ILE A 313 -3.63 -7.10 18.33
CA ILE A 313 -2.35 -7.64 18.78
C ILE A 313 -1.21 -6.91 18.08
N ALA A 314 -1.15 -6.98 16.75
CA ALA A 314 -0.13 -6.28 15.96
C ALA A 314 -0.30 -4.75 16.08
N THR A 315 -1.55 -4.31 16.20
CA THR A 315 -1.95 -2.90 16.23
C THR A 315 -2.44 -2.45 17.62
N GLU A 316 -1.98 -3.10 18.69
CA GLU A 316 -2.27 -2.71 20.06
C GLU A 316 -1.92 -1.22 20.28
N HIS A 317 -2.86 -0.47 20.88
CA HIS A 317 -2.87 0.99 21.03
C HIS A 317 -3.07 1.81 19.73
N ARG A 318 -3.84 1.28 18.76
CA ARG A 318 -4.26 2.03 17.56
C ARG A 318 -4.91 3.37 17.88
N GLY A 319 -4.64 4.38 17.06
CA GLY A 319 -5.20 5.73 17.20
C GLY A 319 -4.82 6.45 18.51
N ASP A 320 -3.91 5.90 19.32
CA ASP A 320 -3.57 6.44 20.64
C ASP A 320 -2.07 6.55 20.86
N LEU A 321 -1.28 5.52 20.50
CA LEU A 321 0.19 5.54 20.66
C LEU A 321 0.84 6.56 19.72
N ASN A 322 1.77 7.38 20.20
CA ASN A 322 2.62 8.19 19.32
C ASN A 322 3.73 7.33 18.68
N PRO A 323 3.79 7.19 17.33
CA PRO A 323 4.80 6.36 16.68
C PRO A 323 6.25 6.81 16.86
N GLY A 324 6.48 8.08 17.22
CA GLY A 324 7.80 8.68 17.39
C GLY A 324 8.17 8.99 18.86
N ASP A 325 7.45 8.42 19.84
CA ASP A 325 7.75 8.59 21.26
C ASP A 325 8.11 7.25 21.91
N LEU A 326 9.42 6.95 21.97
CA LEU A 326 9.96 5.79 22.69
C LEU A 326 9.52 5.77 24.16
N GLY A 327 9.48 6.92 24.82
CA GLY A 327 9.10 7.03 26.22
C GLY A 327 7.64 6.63 26.46
N GLU A 328 6.72 7.01 25.57
CA GLU A 328 5.34 6.55 25.60
C GLU A 328 5.25 5.04 25.39
N TYR A 329 5.98 4.50 24.40
CA TYR A 329 6.01 3.07 24.15
C TYR A 329 6.46 2.28 25.39
N LEU A 330 7.53 2.73 26.06
CA LEU A 330 8.02 2.15 27.32
C LEU A 330 6.98 2.23 28.46
N ARG A 331 6.29 3.37 28.61
CA ARG A 331 5.25 3.54 29.66
C ARG A 331 4.09 2.57 29.49
N ARG A 332 3.83 2.12 28.26
CA ARG A 332 2.79 1.16 27.90
C ARG A 332 3.28 -0.30 27.88
N GLY A 333 4.48 -0.55 28.41
CA GLY A 333 5.04 -1.90 28.51
C GLY A 333 5.79 -2.38 27.28
N GLY A 334 6.15 -1.47 26.37
CA GLY A 334 7.11 -1.72 25.30
C GLY A 334 8.47 -2.17 25.86
N PHE A 335 9.15 -3.05 25.14
CA PHE A 335 10.41 -3.71 25.52
C PHE A 335 10.37 -4.58 26.79
N MET A 336 9.23 -4.69 27.49
CA MET A 336 9.09 -5.62 28.61
C MET A 336 9.23 -7.09 28.18
N ALA A 337 8.91 -7.43 26.92
CA ALA A 337 9.15 -8.78 26.42
C ALA A 337 10.65 -9.07 26.28
N VAL A 338 11.44 -8.08 25.84
CA VAL A 338 12.90 -8.17 25.77
C VAL A 338 13.49 -8.31 27.19
N GLU A 339 13.04 -7.48 28.13
CA GLU A 339 13.44 -7.57 29.54
C GLU A 339 13.15 -8.96 30.12
N LYS A 340 11.95 -9.51 29.84
CA LYS A 340 11.57 -10.86 30.25
C LYS A 340 12.47 -11.94 29.64
N CYS A 341 12.83 -11.83 28.35
CA CYS A 341 13.74 -12.79 27.71
C CYS A 341 15.14 -12.71 28.30
N LEU A 342 15.68 -11.50 28.50
CA LEU A 342 17.05 -11.30 28.98
C LEU A 342 17.23 -11.59 30.47
N PHE A 343 16.21 -11.37 31.29
CA PHE A 343 16.34 -11.41 32.75
C PHE A 343 15.31 -12.33 33.44
N GLY A 344 14.47 -13.03 32.68
CA GLY A 344 13.46 -13.97 33.18
C GLY A 344 12.20 -13.33 33.77
N LYS A 345 12.25 -12.04 34.10
CA LYS A 345 11.13 -11.24 34.63
C LYS A 345 11.13 -9.88 33.96
N ALA A 346 9.98 -9.22 33.97
CA ALA A 346 9.85 -7.84 33.51
C ALA A 346 9.15 -6.98 34.57
N ASN A 347 9.68 -5.79 34.81
CA ASN A 347 9.07 -4.77 35.68
C ASN A 347 9.16 -3.36 35.10
N GLY A 348 9.80 -3.18 33.94
CA GLY A 348 9.94 -1.92 33.21
C GLY A 348 10.83 -0.88 33.87
N ARG A 349 11.36 -1.13 35.08
CA ARG A 349 12.18 -0.15 35.82
C ARG A 349 13.52 0.06 35.13
N ALA A 350 14.17 -1.02 34.71
CA ALA A 350 15.44 -0.94 33.98
C ALA A 350 15.28 -0.11 32.70
N LEU A 351 14.25 -0.40 31.91
CA LEU A 351 13.94 0.30 30.66
C LEU A 351 13.81 1.83 30.86
N MET A 352 13.10 2.25 31.91
CA MET A 352 12.92 3.68 32.23
C MET A 352 14.20 4.34 32.73
N THR A 353 15.06 3.63 33.46
CA THR A 353 16.34 4.18 33.94
C THR A 353 17.33 4.35 32.78
N PHE A 354 17.43 3.36 31.89
CA PHE A 354 18.24 3.44 30.68
C PHE A 354 17.79 4.60 29.78
N HIS A 355 16.49 4.73 29.53
CA HIS A 355 15.96 5.81 28.69
C HIS A 355 16.22 7.22 29.26
N ARG A 356 16.25 7.39 30.58
CA ARG A 356 16.52 8.71 31.22
C ARG A 356 18.02 9.08 31.29
N GLY A 357 18.93 8.25 30.78
CA GLY A 357 20.37 8.51 30.81
C GLY A 357 21.00 8.44 32.21
N ASN A 358 20.28 7.94 33.22
CA ASN A 358 20.71 7.91 34.62
C ASN A 358 21.50 6.65 35.01
N GLY A 359 22.12 5.96 34.05
CA GLY A 359 22.90 4.73 34.31
C GLY A 359 22.03 3.49 34.59
N HIS A 360 22.68 2.38 34.96
CA HIS A 360 22.08 1.06 35.12
C HIS A 360 20.97 1.04 36.19
N GLY A 361 19.71 1.09 35.78
CA GLY A 361 18.64 0.58 36.64
C GLY A 361 18.90 -0.89 36.89
N GLU A 362 18.86 -1.35 38.14
CA GLU A 362 19.08 -2.77 38.44
C GLU A 362 18.07 -3.61 37.64
N PRO A 363 18.54 -4.46 36.70
CA PRO A 363 17.65 -5.31 35.93
C PRO A 363 16.91 -6.26 36.89
N PRO A 364 15.67 -6.65 36.56
CA PRO A 364 14.92 -7.57 37.40
C PRO A 364 15.69 -8.88 37.61
N SER A 365 15.73 -9.38 38.84
CA SER A 365 16.43 -10.62 39.17
C SER A 365 15.55 -11.86 38.88
N GLY A 366 15.91 -12.55 37.80
CA GLY A 366 15.36 -13.84 37.39
C GLY A 366 16.37 -14.61 36.55
N THR A 367 16.03 -15.85 36.20
CA THR A 367 16.84 -16.67 35.30
C THR A 367 16.54 -16.25 33.85
N PRO A 368 17.52 -15.75 33.08
CA PRO A 368 17.34 -15.43 31.66
C PRO A 368 16.71 -16.60 30.90
N TRP A 369 15.86 -16.30 29.93
CA TRP A 369 15.32 -17.34 29.05
C TRP A 369 16.45 -17.86 28.17
N THR A 370 16.54 -19.18 28.07
CA THR A 370 17.37 -19.82 27.06
C THR A 370 16.79 -19.56 25.67
N GLN A 371 17.65 -19.66 24.65
CA GLN A 371 17.23 -19.56 23.25
C GLN A 371 16.07 -20.52 22.93
N GLN A 372 16.18 -21.77 23.40
CA GLN A 372 15.15 -22.78 23.22
C GLN A 372 13.83 -22.40 23.89
N GLN A 373 13.84 -21.80 25.09
CA GLN A 373 12.59 -21.36 25.73
C GLN A 373 11.86 -20.27 24.94
N ILE A 374 12.59 -19.36 24.30
CA ILE A 374 11.98 -18.35 23.41
C ILE A 374 11.34 -19.04 22.19
N ILE A 375 12.05 -20.01 21.59
CA ILE A 375 11.55 -20.78 20.44
C ILE A 375 10.31 -21.60 20.83
N ASP A 376 10.34 -22.25 21.99
CA ASP A 376 9.24 -23.08 22.50
C ASP A 376 7.99 -22.24 22.77
N GLU A 377 8.14 -21.05 23.37
CA GLU A 377 7.03 -20.13 23.61
C GLU A 377 6.39 -19.68 22.28
N ILE A 378 7.21 -19.29 21.29
CA ILE A 378 6.71 -18.89 19.97
C ILE A 378 6.09 -20.09 19.25
N THR A 379 6.65 -21.29 19.39
CA THR A 379 6.10 -22.52 18.81
C THR A 379 4.75 -22.88 19.43
N ALA A 380 4.64 -22.82 20.75
CA ALA A 380 3.41 -23.10 21.49
C ALA A 380 2.29 -22.11 21.17
N SER A 381 2.62 -20.89 20.74
CA SER A 381 1.61 -19.91 20.29
C SER A 381 0.90 -20.34 19.01
N GLY A 382 1.53 -21.19 18.20
CA GLY A 382 1.04 -21.56 16.87
C GLY A 382 1.14 -20.44 15.83
N LEU A 383 1.97 -19.41 16.09
CA LEU A 383 2.22 -18.32 15.14
C LEU A 383 2.74 -18.88 13.80
N ARG A 384 2.08 -18.45 12.73
CA ARG A 384 2.47 -18.73 11.34
C ARG A 384 2.87 -17.41 10.67
N GLY A 385 3.81 -17.47 9.72
CA GLY A 385 4.30 -16.31 9.00
C GLY A 385 3.18 -15.55 8.30
N ARG A 386 3.09 -14.24 8.58
CA ARG A 386 2.03 -13.34 8.11
C ARG A 386 2.25 -12.75 6.72
N GLY A 387 3.42 -12.96 6.12
CA GLY A 387 3.70 -12.63 4.71
C GLY A 387 3.05 -13.57 3.67
N GLY A 388 1.97 -14.28 4.03
CA GLY A 388 1.15 -15.08 3.10
C GLY A 388 1.41 -16.57 3.04
N ALA A 389 2.66 -17.04 3.07
CA ALA A 389 2.95 -18.48 2.97
C ALA A 389 2.47 -19.30 4.19
N GLY A 390 2.30 -18.66 5.34
CA GLY A 390 1.80 -19.32 6.55
C GLY A 390 2.72 -20.42 7.07
N PHE A 391 4.04 -20.32 6.89
CA PHE A 391 4.98 -21.30 7.47
C PHE A 391 5.06 -21.13 9.00
N PRO A 392 5.11 -22.19 9.82
CA PRO A 392 5.19 -22.07 11.28
C PRO A 392 6.45 -21.31 11.73
N THR A 393 6.28 -20.20 12.43
CA THR A 393 7.38 -19.29 12.81
C THR A 393 8.34 -19.97 13.77
N GLY A 394 7.84 -20.70 14.77
CA GLY A 394 8.67 -21.46 15.71
C GLY A 394 9.59 -22.48 15.04
N LYS A 395 9.06 -23.21 14.04
CA LYS A 395 9.87 -24.15 13.24
C LYS A 395 10.95 -23.45 12.41
N LYS A 396 10.65 -22.26 11.89
CA LYS A 396 11.64 -21.44 11.16
C LYS A 396 12.77 -20.97 12.08
N LEU A 397 12.42 -20.52 13.29
CA LEU A 397 13.39 -20.16 14.31
C LEU A 397 14.28 -21.35 14.68
N GLN A 398 13.68 -22.53 14.91
CA GLN A 398 14.43 -23.75 15.21
C GLN A 398 15.43 -24.10 14.10
N PHE A 399 15.02 -24.02 12.82
CA PHE A 399 15.93 -24.30 11.71
C PHE A 399 17.15 -23.38 11.65
N VAL A 400 16.99 -22.09 11.96
CA VAL A 400 18.11 -21.14 12.01
C VAL A 400 18.94 -21.34 13.28
N HIS A 401 18.30 -21.65 14.40
CA HIS A 401 18.97 -21.95 15.66
C HIS A 401 19.88 -23.19 15.53
N ASP A 402 19.38 -24.26 14.92
CA ASP A 402 20.10 -25.53 14.73
C ASP A 402 21.15 -25.46 13.60
N ALA A 403 21.06 -24.47 12.72
CA ALA A 403 22.00 -24.34 11.61
C ALA A 403 23.43 -24.06 12.11
N PRO A 404 24.45 -24.70 11.50
CA PRO A 404 25.84 -24.52 11.89
C PRO A 404 26.35 -23.13 11.53
N GLY A 405 27.27 -22.60 12.34
CA GLY A 405 27.91 -21.31 12.15
C GLY A 405 27.64 -20.34 13.29
N ASP A 406 28.66 -19.58 13.67
CA ASP A 406 28.59 -18.62 14.78
C ASP A 406 27.89 -17.32 14.37
N LYS A 407 28.03 -16.92 13.10
CA LYS A 407 27.41 -15.73 12.54
C LYS A 407 26.05 -16.06 11.93
N LYS A 408 25.01 -15.34 12.35
CA LYS A 408 23.64 -15.49 11.85
C LYS A 408 23.02 -14.11 11.66
N TYR A 409 22.11 -14.02 10.68
CA TYR A 409 21.45 -12.77 10.34
C TYR A 409 19.94 -12.85 10.57
N ILE A 410 19.33 -11.70 10.86
CA ILE A 410 17.87 -11.54 10.85
C ILE A 410 17.45 -10.48 9.82
N ILE A 411 16.40 -10.75 9.07
CA ILE A 411 15.83 -9.83 8.08
C ILE A 411 14.35 -9.63 8.37
N CYS A 412 13.95 -8.37 8.54
CA CYS A 412 12.57 -7.95 8.46
C CYS A 412 12.23 -7.66 6.99
N ASN A 413 11.35 -8.48 6.41
CA ASN A 413 10.82 -8.27 5.07
C ASN A 413 9.64 -7.29 5.13
N GLY A 414 9.89 -6.04 4.77
CA GLY A 414 8.92 -4.97 4.58
C GLY A 414 8.67 -4.62 3.10
N ASP A 415 8.98 -5.55 2.17
CA ASP A 415 8.66 -5.42 0.74
C ASP A 415 7.21 -5.86 0.49
N GLU A 416 6.25 -5.08 0.99
CA GLU A 416 4.82 -5.30 0.79
C GLU A 416 4.43 -4.94 -0.65
N GLY A 417 4.80 -5.80 -1.58
CA GLY A 417 4.62 -5.57 -3.02
C GLY A 417 3.19 -5.79 -3.52
N ASP A 418 2.37 -6.56 -2.79
CA ASP A 418 1.02 -6.99 -3.23
C ASP A 418 0.09 -5.79 -3.45
N PRO A 419 -0.39 -5.55 -4.69
CA PRO A 419 -1.42 -4.55 -4.95
C PRO A 419 -2.69 -4.83 -4.13
N GLY A 420 -3.14 -3.84 -3.36
CA GLY A 420 -4.25 -3.99 -2.41
C GLY A 420 -3.81 -4.13 -0.96
N ALA A 421 -2.52 -4.39 -0.69
CA ALA A 421 -1.95 -4.51 0.64
C ALA A 421 -1.23 -3.22 1.08
N PHE A 422 -1.38 -2.87 2.36
CA PHE A 422 -0.72 -1.72 2.99
C PHE A 422 -0.64 -1.84 4.53
N MET A 423 -0.75 -3.06 5.05
CA MET A 423 -0.73 -3.33 6.49
C MET A 423 0.70 -3.26 7.04
N ASP A 424 1.70 -3.77 6.31
CA ASP A 424 3.10 -3.72 6.73
C ASP A 424 3.60 -2.29 6.67
N ARG A 425 3.19 -1.52 5.63
CA ARG A 425 3.43 -0.07 5.59
C ARG A 425 2.96 0.59 6.87
N MET A 426 1.71 0.33 7.24
CA MET A 426 1.11 0.91 8.44
C MET A 426 1.85 0.49 9.71
N ILE A 427 2.24 -0.78 9.82
CA ILE A 427 2.98 -1.29 10.98
C ILE A 427 4.36 -0.63 11.10
N LEU A 428 5.09 -0.49 9.99
CA LEU A 428 6.39 0.19 9.96
C LEU A 428 6.27 1.68 10.28
N GLU A 429 5.21 2.34 9.79
CA GLU A 429 4.98 3.76 10.06
C GLU A 429 4.48 4.02 11.49
N SER A 430 3.61 3.17 12.03
CA SER A 430 2.86 3.47 13.26
C SER A 430 3.36 2.72 14.50
N TYR A 431 4.07 1.61 14.32
CA TYR A 431 4.50 0.70 15.40
C TYR A 431 5.96 0.26 15.24
N SER A 432 6.82 1.19 14.82
CA SER A 432 8.26 0.95 14.56
C SER A 432 8.96 0.25 15.73
N TYR A 433 8.82 0.76 16.96
CA TYR A 433 9.44 0.16 18.15
C TYR A 433 8.96 -1.27 18.43
N ARG A 434 7.70 -1.61 18.10
CA ARG A 434 7.17 -2.97 18.26
C ARG A 434 7.82 -3.93 17.28
N VAL A 435 8.06 -3.51 16.04
CA VAL A 435 8.82 -4.30 15.05
C VAL A 435 10.25 -4.52 15.54
N LEU A 436 10.92 -3.46 16.04
CA LEU A 436 12.27 -3.56 16.59
C LEU A 436 12.33 -4.50 17.80
N GLU A 437 11.37 -4.41 18.73
CA GLU A 437 11.26 -5.30 19.88
C GLU A 437 11.12 -6.77 19.42
N GLY A 438 10.29 -7.02 18.40
CA GLY A 438 10.14 -8.35 17.80
C GLY A 438 11.42 -8.87 17.16
N MET A 439 12.16 -8.01 16.45
CA MET A 439 13.47 -8.35 15.87
C MET A 439 14.50 -8.70 16.94
N ILE A 440 14.55 -7.97 18.05
CA ILE A 440 15.45 -8.28 19.18
C ILE A 440 15.11 -9.65 19.76
N ILE A 441 13.84 -9.94 20.05
CA ILE A 441 13.45 -11.24 20.62
C ILE A 441 13.79 -12.38 19.65
N ALA A 442 13.50 -12.20 18.37
CA ALA A 442 13.83 -13.20 17.35
C ALA A 442 15.35 -13.39 17.19
N SER A 443 16.15 -12.32 17.30
CA SER A 443 17.61 -12.41 17.25
C SER A 443 18.17 -13.13 18.47
N LEU A 444 17.62 -12.90 19.67
CA LEU A 444 17.96 -13.63 20.89
C LEU A 444 17.68 -15.12 20.74
N ALA A 445 16.53 -15.49 20.15
CA ALA A 445 16.15 -16.88 19.92
C ALA A 445 17.13 -17.63 19.00
N VAL A 446 17.60 -17.00 17.92
CA VAL A 446 18.46 -17.69 16.94
C VAL A 446 19.96 -17.45 17.15
N GLY A 447 20.33 -16.42 17.91
CA GLY A 447 21.72 -16.00 18.12
C GLY A 447 22.25 -15.09 17.02
N ALA A 448 21.40 -14.26 16.40
CA ALA A 448 21.83 -13.27 15.41
C ALA A 448 22.26 -11.97 16.11
N ASP A 449 23.39 -11.41 15.67
CA ASP A 449 23.97 -10.15 16.17
C ASP A 449 23.85 -8.98 15.19
N GLU A 450 23.33 -9.26 13.99
CA GLU A 450 23.18 -8.29 12.90
C GLU A 450 21.90 -8.57 12.11
N GLY A 451 21.24 -7.50 11.67
CA GLY A 451 20.02 -7.63 10.89
C GLY A 451 19.69 -6.46 9.99
N TYR A 452 18.75 -6.71 9.09
CA TYR A 452 18.36 -5.78 8.04
C TYR A 452 16.85 -5.61 8.00
N LEU A 453 16.39 -4.38 7.83
CA LEU A 453 15.02 -4.07 7.45
C LEU A 453 15.02 -3.73 5.97
N TYR A 454 14.51 -4.65 5.16
CA TYR A 454 14.35 -4.42 3.73
C TYR A 454 12.96 -3.80 3.50
N ILE A 455 12.94 -2.49 3.24
CA ILE A 455 11.70 -1.70 3.10
C ILE A 455 11.63 -1.20 1.67
N ARG A 456 10.49 -1.36 1.00
CA ARG A 456 10.33 -0.88 -0.37
C ARG A 456 10.45 0.64 -0.48
N ALA A 457 11.01 1.12 -1.59
CA ALA A 457 11.26 2.55 -1.79
C ALA A 457 9.99 3.41 -1.87
N GLU A 458 8.84 2.80 -2.15
CA GLU A 458 7.56 3.50 -2.18
C GLU A 458 7.07 3.90 -0.78
N TYR A 459 7.74 3.48 0.30
CA TYR A 459 7.39 3.79 1.70
C TYR A 459 8.42 4.74 2.38
N PRO A 460 8.61 5.98 1.89
CA PRO A 460 9.63 6.89 2.41
C PRO A 460 9.41 7.24 3.89
N LEU A 461 8.14 7.39 4.32
CA LEU A 461 7.81 7.69 5.71
C LEU A 461 8.17 6.53 6.65
N ALA A 462 7.93 5.29 6.23
CA ALA A 462 8.30 4.09 6.98
C ALA A 462 9.82 4.03 7.18
N THR A 463 10.60 4.21 6.11
CA THR A 463 12.07 4.24 6.16
C THR A 463 12.57 5.34 7.11
N LYS A 464 12.02 6.55 7.01
CA LYS A 464 12.39 7.68 7.88
C LYS A 464 12.13 7.37 9.36
N ARG A 465 10.93 6.87 9.68
CA ARG A 465 10.55 6.52 11.06
C ARG A 465 11.38 5.38 11.61
N MET A 466 11.59 4.32 10.83
CA MET A 466 12.43 3.19 11.26
C MET A 466 13.87 3.61 11.55
N ARG A 467 14.48 4.46 10.71
CA ARG A 467 15.82 5.01 10.96
C ARG A 467 15.86 5.81 12.26
N SER A 468 14.88 6.69 12.50
CA SER A 468 14.79 7.45 13.76
C SER A 468 14.65 6.54 14.97
N SER A 469 13.73 5.57 14.91
CA SER A 469 13.48 4.65 16.02
C SER A 469 14.68 3.75 16.33
N ILE A 470 15.47 3.35 15.33
CA ILE A 470 16.72 2.62 15.55
C ILE A 470 17.71 3.48 16.33
N LEU A 471 17.96 4.72 15.89
CA LEU A 471 18.88 5.64 16.57
C LEU A 471 18.46 5.91 18.02
N GLU A 472 17.16 6.08 18.27
CA GLU A 472 16.64 6.28 19.63
C GLU A 472 16.79 5.03 20.49
N CYS A 473 16.59 3.84 19.93
CA CYS A 473 16.80 2.58 20.65
C CYS A 473 18.29 2.35 20.94
N GLU A 474 19.19 2.68 20.03
CA GLU A 474 20.65 2.63 20.25
C GLU A 474 21.06 3.61 21.36
N ALA A 475 20.57 4.85 21.31
CA ALA A 475 20.83 5.85 22.35
C ALA A 475 20.30 5.43 23.73
N ALA A 476 19.19 4.67 23.76
CA ALA A 476 18.62 4.11 24.98
C ALA A 476 19.24 2.77 25.42
N GLY A 477 20.23 2.23 24.71
CA GLY A 477 20.84 0.94 25.02
C GLY A 477 19.93 -0.28 24.80
N LEU A 478 18.88 -0.12 23.99
CA LEU A 478 17.93 -1.17 23.58
C LEU A 478 18.36 -1.89 22.29
N LEU A 479 19.25 -1.28 21.51
CA LEU A 479 19.90 -1.83 20.32
C LEU A 479 21.40 -1.52 20.37
N GLY A 480 22.16 -2.12 19.45
CA GLY A 480 23.60 -1.98 19.37
C GLY A 480 24.33 -3.01 20.23
N ASP A 481 25.45 -2.60 20.81
CA ASP A 481 26.28 -3.49 21.61
C ASP A 481 25.79 -3.57 23.06
N ASN A 482 25.78 -4.77 23.64
CA ASN A 482 25.47 -4.99 25.05
C ASN A 482 24.08 -4.46 25.48
N ILE A 483 23.03 -4.89 24.78
CA ILE A 483 21.62 -4.52 24.99
C ILE A 483 21.27 -4.66 26.47
N LEU A 484 20.84 -3.57 27.11
CA LEU A 484 20.49 -3.48 28.53
C LEU A 484 21.56 -4.03 29.50
N GLY A 485 22.82 -4.09 29.10
CA GLY A 485 23.90 -4.66 29.92
C GLY A 485 23.93 -6.20 29.95
N SER A 486 23.23 -6.88 29.04
CA SER A 486 23.07 -8.34 29.04
C SER A 486 24.22 -9.15 28.42
N GLY A 487 25.17 -8.49 27.75
CA GLY A 487 26.22 -9.10 26.93
C GLY A 487 25.75 -9.56 25.55
N LYS A 488 24.47 -9.33 25.18
CA LYS A 488 23.92 -9.61 23.84
C LYS A 488 23.92 -8.34 23.00
N SER A 489 24.14 -8.47 21.70
CA SER A 489 24.20 -7.35 20.77
C SER A 489 23.30 -7.60 19.57
N LEU A 490 22.76 -6.54 18.98
CA LEU A 490 22.05 -6.56 17.70
C LEU A 490 22.21 -5.21 17.00
N ARG A 491 22.86 -5.22 15.84
CA ARG A 491 22.95 -4.06 14.95
C ARG A 491 21.93 -4.17 13.83
N LEU A 492 21.17 -3.11 13.57
CA LEU A 492 20.11 -3.10 12.57
C LEU A 492 20.35 -2.04 11.49
N HIS A 493 20.17 -2.43 10.24
CA HIS A 493 20.34 -1.55 9.08
C HIS A 493 19.06 -1.46 8.26
N VAL A 494 18.65 -0.26 7.87
CA VAL A 494 17.54 -0.08 6.92
C VAL A 494 18.09 -0.07 5.50
N LYS A 495 17.57 -0.96 4.65
CA LYS A 495 17.88 -1.05 3.22
C LYS A 495 16.62 -0.78 2.42
N GLU A 496 16.69 0.25 1.58
CA GLU A 496 15.60 0.62 0.70
C GLU A 496 15.65 -0.24 -0.57
N GLY A 497 14.54 -0.88 -0.92
CA GLY A 497 14.39 -1.61 -2.17
C GLY A 497 14.47 -0.69 -3.39
N ALA A 498 14.37 -1.25 -4.60
CA ALA A 498 14.45 -0.49 -5.84
C ALA A 498 13.26 -0.75 -6.80
N GLY A 499 12.09 -1.07 -6.25
CA GLY A 499 10.84 -1.20 -7.00
C GLY A 499 10.74 -2.49 -7.84
N ALA A 500 10.98 -3.65 -7.22
CA ALA A 500 10.78 -4.95 -7.86
C ALA A 500 9.95 -5.87 -6.95
N PHE A 501 8.73 -6.22 -7.36
CA PHE A 501 7.80 -7.04 -6.55
C PHE A 501 8.40 -8.41 -6.17
N VAL A 502 9.19 -8.99 -7.06
CA VAL A 502 9.82 -10.30 -6.83
C VAL A 502 10.79 -10.29 -5.64
N CYS A 503 11.29 -9.11 -5.22
CA CYS A 503 12.15 -8.99 -4.04
C CYS A 503 11.43 -9.29 -2.72
N GLY A 504 10.10 -9.43 -2.70
CA GLY A 504 9.37 -9.98 -1.57
C GLY A 504 9.65 -11.48 -1.35
N GLU A 505 10.17 -12.18 -2.37
CA GLU A 505 10.64 -13.57 -2.26
C GLU A 505 11.97 -13.64 -1.51
N GLU A 506 12.05 -14.52 -0.52
CA GLU A 506 13.18 -14.58 0.45
C GLU A 506 14.59 -14.57 -0.18
N THR A 507 14.80 -15.32 -1.27
CA THR A 507 16.12 -15.43 -1.90
C THR A 507 16.38 -14.29 -2.88
N ALA A 508 15.34 -13.74 -3.51
CA ALA A 508 15.44 -12.51 -4.29
C ALA A 508 15.76 -11.30 -3.40
N LEU A 509 15.16 -11.24 -2.21
CA LEU A 509 15.45 -10.25 -1.18
C LEU A 509 16.93 -10.27 -0.80
N ILE A 510 17.46 -11.46 -0.47
CA ILE A 510 18.89 -11.63 -0.15
C ILE A 510 19.76 -11.17 -1.33
N ALA A 511 19.43 -11.57 -2.56
CA ALA A 511 20.19 -11.14 -3.73
C ALA A 511 20.20 -9.61 -3.87
N SER A 512 19.07 -8.94 -3.59
CA SER A 512 18.99 -7.49 -3.58
C SER A 512 19.84 -6.85 -2.47
N LEU A 513 19.89 -7.43 -1.27
CA LEU A 513 20.77 -6.97 -0.19
C LEU A 513 22.24 -7.12 -0.54
N GLU A 514 22.59 -8.15 -1.30
CA GLU A 514 23.94 -8.40 -1.83
C GLU A 514 24.25 -7.57 -3.09
N GLY A 515 23.40 -6.61 -3.46
CA GLY A 515 23.60 -5.72 -4.61
C GLY A 515 23.48 -6.39 -5.98
N LYS A 516 22.86 -7.57 -6.03
CA LYS A 516 22.59 -8.33 -7.26
C LYS A 516 21.15 -8.10 -7.73
N ARG A 517 20.84 -8.56 -8.94
CA ARG A 517 19.45 -8.66 -9.40
C ARG A 517 18.65 -9.59 -8.47
N GLY A 518 17.46 -9.17 -8.07
CA GLY A 518 16.52 -9.92 -7.24
C GLY A 518 15.91 -11.14 -7.92
N MET A 519 16.73 -12.09 -8.37
CA MET A 519 16.29 -13.33 -9.00
C MET A 519 16.29 -14.47 -7.99
N PRO A 520 15.14 -15.15 -7.75
CA PRO A 520 15.09 -16.26 -6.82
C PRO A 520 16.10 -17.37 -7.14
N THR A 521 16.68 -17.97 -6.11
CA THR A 521 17.60 -19.10 -6.22
C THR A 521 16.85 -20.44 -6.08
N ILE A 522 17.45 -21.51 -6.61
CA ILE A 522 16.90 -22.85 -6.47
C ILE A 522 17.14 -23.32 -5.03
N ARG A 523 16.10 -23.89 -4.41
CA ARG A 523 16.15 -24.46 -3.06
C ARG A 523 16.00 -25.98 -3.16
N PRO A 524 16.74 -26.77 -2.34
CA PRO A 524 17.73 -26.37 -1.33
C PRO A 524 19.07 -25.85 -1.92
N PRO A 525 19.91 -25.14 -1.13
CA PRO A 525 19.73 -24.82 0.29
C PRO A 525 18.68 -23.72 0.55
N TYR A 526 18.06 -23.75 1.73
CA TYR A 526 17.12 -22.71 2.16
C TYR A 526 17.85 -21.57 2.91
N PRO A 527 17.32 -20.33 2.93
CA PRO A 527 17.92 -19.21 3.66
C PRO A 527 18.22 -19.48 5.13
N ALA A 528 17.39 -20.33 5.77
CA ALA A 528 17.61 -20.72 7.16
C ALA A 528 18.92 -21.49 7.40
N GLN A 529 19.49 -22.09 6.35
CA GLN A 529 20.77 -22.81 6.38
C GLN A 529 21.89 -21.99 5.73
N CYS A 530 21.62 -21.42 4.56
CA CYS A 530 22.58 -20.64 3.77
C CYS A 530 21.80 -19.50 3.09
N GLY A 531 21.85 -18.32 3.71
CA GLY A 531 21.14 -17.12 3.30
C GLY A 531 22.10 -15.98 2.98
N LEU A 532 21.92 -14.83 3.64
CA LEU A 532 22.73 -13.63 3.45
C LEU A 532 24.21 -13.93 3.71
N HIS A 533 25.06 -13.62 2.72
CA HIS A 533 26.50 -13.89 2.76
C HIS A 533 26.87 -15.36 3.02
N GLY A 534 25.96 -16.28 2.68
CA GLY A 534 26.12 -17.71 2.91
C GLY A 534 25.89 -18.16 4.37
N CYS A 535 25.48 -17.27 5.27
CA CYS A 535 25.23 -17.57 6.68
C CYS A 535 23.75 -17.93 6.93
N PRO A 536 23.43 -18.70 7.99
CA PRO A 536 22.06 -18.94 8.41
C PRO A 536 21.30 -17.62 8.62
N THR A 537 20.17 -17.46 7.95
CA THR A 537 19.43 -16.19 7.93
C THR A 537 17.96 -16.41 8.25
N LEU A 538 17.50 -15.76 9.32
CA LEU A 538 16.10 -15.71 9.69
C LEU A 538 15.40 -14.57 8.94
N ILE A 539 14.46 -14.90 8.06
CA ILE A 539 13.66 -13.89 7.35
C ILE A 539 12.23 -13.96 7.85
N ASN A 540 11.69 -12.86 8.36
CA ASN A 540 10.29 -12.77 8.77
C ASN A 540 9.65 -11.48 8.26
N ASN A 541 8.36 -11.57 7.93
CA ASN A 541 7.56 -10.42 7.55
C ASN A 541 7.30 -9.50 8.77
N THR A 542 7.13 -8.20 8.51
CA THR A 542 6.87 -7.14 9.50
C THR A 542 5.77 -7.51 10.50
N GLU A 543 4.56 -7.87 10.04
CA GLU A 543 3.44 -8.24 10.93
C GLU A 543 3.78 -9.47 11.80
N THR A 544 4.58 -10.41 11.27
CA THR A 544 5.01 -11.59 12.05
C THR A 544 5.86 -11.17 13.24
N LEU A 545 6.82 -10.26 13.02
CA LEU A 545 7.72 -9.76 14.05
C LEU A 545 6.97 -8.91 15.08
N SER A 546 6.00 -8.09 14.65
CA SER A 546 5.23 -7.24 15.56
C SER A 546 4.33 -8.02 16.53
N MET A 547 4.00 -9.28 16.23
CA MET A 547 3.22 -10.15 17.14
C MET A 547 4.06 -10.80 18.24
N ILE A 548 5.37 -10.97 18.04
CA ILE A 548 6.26 -11.68 18.98
C ILE A 548 6.28 -11.03 20.38
N PRO A 549 6.43 -9.69 20.52
CA PRO A 549 6.42 -9.05 21.83
C PRO A 549 5.15 -9.34 22.64
N TRP A 550 3.98 -9.30 21.98
CA TRP A 550 2.71 -9.55 22.63
C TRP A 550 2.61 -10.99 23.14
N ILE A 551 3.06 -11.97 22.34
CA ILE A 551 3.11 -13.39 22.72
C ILE A 551 3.97 -13.57 23.96
N VAL A 552 5.17 -13.01 24.00
CA VAL A 552 6.09 -13.15 25.14
C VAL A 552 5.54 -12.46 26.39
N ARG A 553 4.89 -11.30 26.28
CA ARG A 553 4.28 -10.61 27.44
C ARG A 553 3.09 -11.39 28.00
N ASN A 554 2.20 -11.87 27.13
CA ASN A 554 0.89 -12.38 27.51
C ASN A 554 0.80 -13.90 27.65
N GLY A 555 1.73 -14.62 27.03
CA GLY A 555 1.80 -16.07 26.98
C GLY A 555 1.21 -16.66 25.70
N ALA A 556 1.85 -17.73 25.22
CA ALA A 556 1.49 -18.50 24.04
C ALA A 556 0.03 -18.98 24.04
N SER A 557 -0.47 -19.44 25.18
CA SER A 557 -1.83 -19.97 25.32
C SER A 557 -2.91 -18.93 25.03
N LYS A 558 -2.69 -17.66 25.42
CA LYS A 558 -3.63 -16.57 25.11
C LYS A 558 -3.66 -16.24 23.63
N PHE A 559 -2.53 -16.32 22.94
CA PHE A 559 -2.47 -16.15 21.49
C PHE A 559 -3.17 -17.33 20.77
N ALA A 560 -2.90 -18.56 21.20
CA ALA A 560 -3.46 -19.79 20.63
C ALA A 560 -4.97 -19.99 20.91
N ALA A 561 -5.51 -19.27 21.91
CA ALA A 561 -6.95 -19.22 22.18
C ALA A 561 -7.74 -18.44 21.11
N LEU A 562 -7.06 -17.60 20.34
CA LEU A 562 -7.64 -16.87 19.21
C LEU A 562 -7.39 -17.64 17.90
N GLY A 563 -8.31 -17.48 16.96
CA GLY A 563 -8.21 -18.11 15.64
C GLY A 563 -8.82 -19.52 15.57
N THR A 564 -8.54 -20.24 14.48
CA THR A 564 -8.99 -21.63 14.28
C THR A 564 -8.02 -22.64 14.89
N GLU A 565 -8.24 -23.95 14.76
CA GLU A 565 -7.29 -24.96 15.26
C GLU A 565 -5.92 -24.85 14.60
N ARG A 566 -5.88 -24.61 13.28
CA ARG A 566 -4.66 -24.62 12.47
C ARG A 566 -4.13 -23.23 12.11
N SER A 567 -4.92 -22.20 12.38
CA SER A 567 -4.61 -20.81 12.09
C SER A 567 -4.85 -19.96 13.34
N LYS A 568 -3.83 -19.87 14.20
CA LYS A 568 -3.89 -19.18 15.49
C LYS A 568 -3.71 -17.67 15.40
N GLY A 569 -4.22 -16.96 16.40
CA GLY A 569 -4.06 -15.53 16.58
C GLY A 569 -4.93 -14.68 15.66
N THR A 570 -4.50 -13.44 15.48
CA THR A 570 -5.15 -12.44 14.61
C THR A 570 -4.38 -12.25 13.31
N LYS A 571 -5.03 -11.60 12.34
CA LYS A 571 -4.43 -11.14 11.09
C LYS A 571 -4.94 -9.74 10.79
N VAL A 572 -4.03 -8.86 10.37
CA VAL A 572 -4.36 -7.55 9.83
C VAL A 572 -4.72 -7.70 8.35
N PHE A 573 -5.87 -7.19 7.92
CA PHE A 573 -6.28 -7.13 6.52
C PHE A 573 -6.47 -5.68 6.09
N SER A 574 -6.12 -5.39 4.84
CA SER A 574 -6.53 -4.15 4.18
C SER A 574 -7.78 -4.40 3.35
N LEU A 575 -8.87 -3.74 3.74
CA LEU A 575 -10.15 -3.82 3.06
C LEU A 575 -10.30 -2.63 2.09
N ALA A 576 -10.31 -2.92 0.80
CA ALA A 576 -10.37 -1.92 -0.28
C ALA A 576 -11.29 -2.38 -1.42
N GLY A 577 -11.35 -1.60 -2.52
CA GLY A 577 -12.21 -1.87 -3.67
C GLY A 577 -13.57 -1.18 -3.58
N LYS A 578 -14.64 -1.86 -4.02
CA LYS A 578 -16.02 -1.33 -4.10
C LYS A 578 -16.80 -1.48 -2.78
N ILE A 579 -16.15 -1.19 -1.66
CA ILE A 579 -16.71 -1.32 -0.30
C ILE A 579 -17.11 0.05 0.27
N ARG A 580 -18.13 0.12 1.13
CA ARG A 580 -18.55 1.37 1.82
C ARG A 580 -17.51 1.83 2.84
N HIS A 581 -17.10 0.93 3.74
CA HIS A 581 -16.16 1.23 4.81
C HIS A 581 -14.84 0.51 4.58
N GLY A 582 -13.93 1.15 3.82
CA GLY A 582 -12.58 0.66 3.58
C GLY A 582 -11.59 1.10 4.65
N GLY A 583 -10.51 0.33 4.85
CA GLY A 583 -9.50 0.61 5.86
C GLY A 583 -8.69 -0.61 6.27
N LEU A 584 -8.10 -0.56 7.48
CA LEU A 584 -7.42 -1.70 8.09
C LEU A 584 -8.31 -2.36 9.13
N ILE A 585 -8.31 -3.69 9.15
CA ILE A 585 -9.05 -4.47 10.13
C ILE A 585 -8.10 -5.50 10.75
N GLU A 586 -8.10 -5.65 12.07
CA GLU A 586 -7.38 -6.74 12.73
C GLU A 586 -8.38 -7.69 13.37
N VAL A 587 -8.48 -8.89 12.82
CA VAL A 587 -9.54 -9.85 13.16
C VAL A 587 -8.94 -11.21 13.54
N PRO A 588 -9.59 -11.98 14.41
CA PRO A 588 -9.22 -13.38 14.66
C PRO A 588 -9.29 -14.20 13.37
N MET A 589 -8.33 -15.10 13.16
CA MET A 589 -8.36 -16.01 12.02
C MET A 589 -9.63 -16.88 12.05
N GLY A 590 -10.25 -17.11 10.89
CA GLY A 590 -11.47 -17.91 10.78
C GLY A 590 -12.78 -17.11 10.76
N ILE A 591 -12.74 -15.78 10.94
CA ILE A 591 -13.87 -14.90 10.59
C ILE A 591 -14.28 -15.14 9.12
N THR A 592 -15.56 -15.07 8.80
CA THR A 592 -16.05 -15.31 7.43
C THR A 592 -15.89 -14.09 6.52
N ILE A 593 -15.89 -14.32 5.21
CA ILE A 593 -15.87 -13.24 4.21
C ILE A 593 -17.09 -12.32 4.37
N ASN A 594 -18.28 -12.86 4.66
CA ASN A 594 -19.50 -12.09 4.86
C ASN A 594 -19.44 -11.20 6.10
N GLU A 595 -18.88 -11.69 7.21
CA GLU A 595 -18.66 -10.87 8.42
C GLU A 595 -17.69 -9.72 8.15
N ILE A 596 -16.66 -9.93 7.33
CA ILE A 596 -15.75 -8.86 6.90
C ILE A 596 -16.45 -7.87 5.96
N VAL A 597 -17.07 -8.34 4.87
CA VAL A 597 -17.61 -7.48 3.80
C VAL A 597 -18.89 -6.78 4.23
N ASN A 598 -19.87 -7.53 4.72
CA ASN A 598 -21.19 -6.99 5.06
C ASN A 598 -21.25 -6.49 6.51
N GLY A 599 -20.52 -7.14 7.43
CA GLY A 599 -20.41 -6.71 8.82
C GLY A 599 -19.50 -5.50 8.96
N ILE A 600 -18.18 -5.72 8.96
CA ILE A 600 -17.19 -4.66 9.20
C ILE A 600 -17.18 -3.61 8.08
N GLY A 601 -17.21 -4.05 6.82
CA GLY A 601 -17.14 -3.20 5.63
C GLY A 601 -18.45 -2.45 5.28
N GLY A 602 -19.57 -2.81 5.92
CA GLY A 602 -20.89 -2.23 5.67
C GLY A 602 -21.47 -2.50 4.28
N GLY A 603 -20.95 -3.50 3.56
CA GLY A 603 -21.41 -3.88 2.23
C GLY A 603 -20.85 -3.01 1.09
N ILE A 604 -21.46 -3.16 -0.09
CA ILE A 604 -20.98 -2.56 -1.33
C ILE A 604 -21.41 -1.09 -1.44
N ALA A 605 -20.51 -0.26 -1.98
CA ALA A 605 -20.80 1.14 -2.25
C ALA A 605 -21.94 1.32 -3.28
N ASN A 606 -22.63 2.46 -3.24
CA ASN A 606 -23.62 2.88 -4.23
C ASN A 606 -24.82 1.92 -4.44
N GLY A 607 -25.15 1.09 -3.45
CA GLY A 607 -26.29 0.16 -3.53
C GLY A 607 -26.11 -0.99 -4.53
N ARG A 608 -24.89 -1.24 -4.97
CA ARG A 608 -24.52 -2.30 -5.92
C ARG A 608 -24.48 -3.67 -5.25
N LYS A 609 -24.32 -4.74 -6.03
CA LYS A 609 -24.33 -6.11 -5.50
C LYS A 609 -22.93 -6.66 -5.30
N PHE A 610 -22.73 -7.39 -4.20
CA PHE A 610 -21.46 -8.08 -3.95
C PHE A 610 -21.30 -9.21 -4.96
N LYS A 611 -20.24 -9.14 -5.79
CA LYS A 611 -19.97 -10.13 -6.83
C LYS A 611 -18.90 -11.12 -6.40
N ALA A 612 -17.76 -10.60 -5.98
CA ALA A 612 -16.60 -11.39 -5.61
C ALA A 612 -15.64 -10.60 -4.72
N ILE A 613 -14.77 -11.31 -4.02
CA ILE A 613 -13.64 -10.73 -3.29
C ILE A 613 -12.33 -11.34 -3.78
N LEU A 614 -11.34 -10.50 -4.03
CA LEU A 614 -9.98 -10.93 -4.26
C LEU A 614 -9.26 -11.02 -2.92
N VAL A 615 -8.67 -12.18 -2.65
CA VAL A 615 -7.81 -12.41 -1.48
C VAL A 615 -6.48 -12.97 -1.94
N GLY A 616 -5.38 -12.40 -1.43
CA GLY A 616 -4.01 -12.81 -1.77
C GLY A 616 -3.37 -12.03 -2.93
N GLY A 617 -3.89 -10.84 -3.24
CA GLY A 617 -3.36 -9.97 -4.30
C GLY A 617 -3.47 -10.57 -5.70
N PRO A 618 -2.67 -10.11 -6.67
CA PRO A 618 -2.68 -10.57 -8.07
C PRO A 618 -2.31 -12.05 -8.26
N SER A 619 -1.69 -12.67 -7.25
CA SER A 619 -1.37 -14.10 -7.21
C SER A 619 -2.46 -14.96 -6.56
N GLY A 620 -3.49 -14.32 -6.01
CA GLY A 620 -4.63 -14.96 -5.40
C GLY A 620 -5.69 -15.40 -6.40
N GLY A 621 -6.94 -15.41 -5.96
CA GLY A 621 -8.09 -15.75 -6.80
C GLY A 621 -9.32 -14.98 -6.38
N CYS A 622 -10.30 -14.89 -7.28
CA CYS A 622 -11.59 -14.26 -6.97
C CYS A 622 -12.52 -15.31 -6.34
N ILE A 623 -12.90 -15.09 -5.09
CA ILE A 623 -13.89 -15.91 -4.38
C ILE A 623 -15.28 -15.30 -4.63
N PRO A 624 -16.25 -16.06 -5.17
CA PRO A 624 -17.58 -15.53 -5.48
C PRO A 624 -18.38 -15.23 -4.20
N ALA A 625 -19.33 -14.31 -4.30
CA ALA A 625 -20.25 -13.97 -3.20
C ALA A 625 -21.07 -15.18 -2.69
N SER A 626 -21.32 -16.18 -3.54
CA SER A 626 -21.96 -17.44 -3.14
C SER A 626 -21.16 -18.26 -2.12
N MET A 627 -19.87 -17.96 -1.95
CA MET A 627 -18.97 -18.55 -0.96
C MET A 627 -18.65 -17.60 0.20
N GLY A 628 -19.50 -16.60 0.45
CA GLY A 628 -19.29 -15.58 1.49
C GLY A 628 -19.15 -16.13 2.93
N ASP A 629 -19.64 -17.34 3.21
CA ASP A 629 -19.50 -17.98 4.53
C ASP A 629 -18.17 -18.74 4.69
N THR A 630 -17.27 -18.66 3.69
CA THR A 630 -15.94 -19.28 3.77
C THR A 630 -15.14 -18.63 4.91
N PRO A 631 -14.62 -19.41 5.88
CA PRO A 631 -13.72 -18.90 6.91
C PRO A 631 -12.43 -18.35 6.29
N VAL A 632 -11.95 -17.23 6.81
CA VAL A 632 -10.68 -16.61 6.39
C VAL A 632 -9.56 -17.20 7.23
N ASP A 633 -9.06 -18.35 6.79
CA ASP A 633 -7.84 -19.00 7.30
C ASP A 633 -6.98 -19.58 6.16
N TYR A 634 -5.76 -20.04 6.46
CA TYR A 634 -4.85 -20.50 5.40
C TYR A 634 -5.39 -21.70 4.61
N GLU A 635 -6.04 -22.64 5.30
CA GLU A 635 -6.51 -23.88 4.72
C GLU A 635 -7.78 -23.65 3.86
N ALA A 636 -8.77 -22.94 4.39
CA ALA A 636 -10.03 -22.65 3.73
C ALA A 636 -9.84 -21.78 2.47
N LEU A 637 -8.99 -20.73 2.55
CA LEU A 637 -8.69 -19.91 1.38
C LEU A 637 -7.99 -20.71 0.27
N SER A 638 -7.06 -21.59 0.65
CA SER A 638 -6.37 -22.45 -0.33
C SER A 638 -7.34 -23.42 -1.01
N GLN A 639 -8.30 -23.98 -0.28
CA GLN A 639 -9.36 -24.84 -0.85
C GLN A 639 -10.30 -24.08 -1.78
N ALA A 640 -10.60 -22.81 -1.46
CA ALA A 640 -11.34 -21.92 -2.35
C ALA A 640 -10.55 -21.55 -3.61
N GLY A 641 -9.25 -21.87 -3.69
CA GLY A 641 -8.36 -21.54 -4.81
C GLY A 641 -7.72 -20.15 -4.69
N ALA A 642 -7.94 -19.47 -3.58
CA ALA A 642 -7.26 -18.23 -3.21
C ALA A 642 -6.06 -18.53 -2.30
N MET A 643 -5.48 -17.49 -1.71
CA MET A 643 -4.44 -17.61 -0.70
C MET A 643 -4.56 -16.44 0.28
N MET A 644 -4.01 -16.59 1.49
CA MET A 644 -3.96 -15.49 2.46
C MET A 644 -3.19 -14.29 1.87
N GLY A 645 -2.04 -14.56 1.24
CA GLY A 645 -1.11 -13.52 0.80
C GLY A 645 -0.74 -12.57 1.94
N SER A 646 -0.36 -11.35 1.59
CA SER A 646 -0.19 -10.27 2.57
C SER A 646 -1.48 -9.91 3.33
N GLY A 647 -2.68 -10.35 2.92
CA GLY A 647 -3.93 -9.95 3.58
C GLY A 647 -4.59 -8.71 2.95
N GLY A 648 -4.21 -8.37 1.72
CA GLY A 648 -5.00 -7.49 0.87
C GLY A 648 -6.33 -8.13 0.45
N MET A 649 -7.43 -7.43 0.71
CA MET A 649 -8.79 -7.82 0.34
C MET A 649 -9.42 -6.74 -0.55
N VAL A 650 -9.69 -7.09 -1.82
CA VAL A 650 -10.30 -6.16 -2.78
C VAL A 650 -11.69 -6.66 -3.15
N VAL A 651 -12.70 -5.88 -2.76
CA VAL A 651 -14.11 -6.18 -3.01
C VAL A 651 -14.51 -5.73 -4.42
N LEU A 652 -15.18 -6.61 -5.16
CA LEU A 652 -15.69 -6.38 -6.52
C LEU A 652 -17.23 -6.36 -6.52
N ASP A 653 -17.80 -5.48 -7.33
CA ASP A 653 -19.26 -5.38 -7.53
C ASP A 653 -19.72 -5.98 -8.87
N ASP A 654 -21.01 -5.91 -9.15
CA ASP A 654 -21.64 -6.41 -10.37
C ASP A 654 -21.21 -5.70 -11.67
N SER A 655 -20.43 -4.61 -11.59
CA SER A 655 -19.85 -3.92 -12.75
C SER A 655 -18.40 -4.28 -13.07
N ASP A 656 -17.76 -5.09 -12.24
CA ASP A 656 -16.39 -5.53 -12.50
C ASP A 656 -16.39 -6.79 -13.39
N CYS A 657 -15.63 -6.76 -14.49
CA CYS A 657 -15.50 -7.91 -15.40
C CYS A 657 -14.40 -8.86 -14.92
N ILE A 658 -14.72 -10.14 -14.65
CA ILE A 658 -13.74 -11.09 -14.11
C ILE A 658 -12.67 -11.45 -15.14
N VAL A 659 -13.01 -11.51 -16.43
CA VAL A 659 -12.05 -11.78 -17.51
C VAL A 659 -11.02 -10.67 -17.62
N GLU A 660 -11.47 -9.41 -17.50
CA GLU A 660 -10.61 -8.24 -17.49
C GLU A 660 -9.73 -8.20 -16.23
N MET A 661 -10.28 -8.53 -15.06
CA MET A 661 -9.49 -8.66 -13.83
C MET A 661 -8.37 -9.69 -13.99
N CYS A 662 -8.65 -10.85 -14.59
CA CYS A 662 -7.62 -11.85 -14.88
C CYS A 662 -6.54 -11.32 -15.84
N ARG A 663 -6.94 -10.56 -16.87
CA ARG A 663 -6.02 -9.95 -17.83
C ARG A 663 -5.10 -8.95 -17.13
N TYR A 664 -5.66 -8.12 -16.25
CA TYR A 664 -4.94 -7.17 -15.43
C TYR A 664 -3.93 -7.86 -14.50
N PHE A 665 -4.35 -8.88 -13.73
CA PHE A 665 -3.46 -9.61 -12.83
C PHE A 665 -2.31 -10.32 -13.55
N LEU A 666 -2.58 -10.91 -14.72
CA LEU A 666 -1.51 -11.49 -15.54
C LEU A 666 -0.61 -10.42 -16.15
N SER A 667 -1.14 -9.23 -16.49
CA SER A 667 -0.29 -8.12 -16.91
C SER A 667 0.68 -7.69 -15.81
N PHE A 668 0.20 -7.61 -14.57
CA PHE A 668 1.03 -7.33 -13.40
C PHE A 668 2.09 -8.42 -13.17
N THR A 669 1.67 -9.66 -12.97
CA THR A 669 2.61 -10.77 -12.65
C THR A 669 3.60 -11.06 -13.77
N GLN A 670 3.22 -10.85 -15.04
CA GLN A 670 4.14 -10.94 -16.19
C GLN A 670 5.16 -9.80 -16.19
N HIS A 671 4.77 -8.58 -15.82
CA HIS A 671 5.69 -7.44 -15.68
C HIS A 671 6.68 -7.66 -14.52
N GLU A 672 6.21 -8.21 -13.41
CA GLU A 672 7.01 -8.49 -12.21
C GLU A 672 7.82 -9.81 -12.30
N SER A 673 7.72 -10.54 -13.40
CA SER A 673 8.50 -11.76 -13.59
C SER A 673 9.99 -11.42 -13.70
N CYS A 674 10.81 -12.00 -12.81
CA CYS A 674 12.27 -11.89 -12.89
C CYS A 674 12.90 -12.46 -14.18
N GLY A 675 12.13 -13.17 -15.01
CA GLY A 675 12.56 -13.64 -16.33
C GLY A 675 13.39 -14.93 -16.33
N LYS A 676 13.63 -15.55 -15.16
CA LYS A 676 14.56 -16.68 -15.03
C LYS A 676 14.05 -18.01 -15.60
N CYS A 677 12.76 -18.35 -15.41
CA CYS A 677 12.21 -19.63 -15.88
C CYS A 677 11.22 -19.44 -17.03
N SER A 678 11.32 -20.31 -18.05
CA SER A 678 10.48 -20.23 -19.26
C SER A 678 8.97 -20.31 -18.98
N PRO A 679 8.47 -21.20 -18.09
CA PRO A 679 7.03 -21.27 -17.81
C PRO A 679 6.49 -19.95 -17.26
N CYS A 680 7.17 -19.31 -16.31
CA CYS A 680 6.75 -18.00 -15.81
C CYS A 680 6.93 -16.90 -16.87
N ARG A 681 8.12 -16.77 -17.47
CA ARG A 681 8.44 -15.68 -18.39
C ARG A 681 7.59 -15.68 -19.67
N ILE A 682 7.40 -16.85 -20.27
CA ILE A 682 6.72 -16.99 -21.57
C ILE A 682 5.28 -17.48 -21.38
N GLY A 683 5.02 -18.37 -20.43
CA GLY A 683 3.67 -18.88 -20.20
C GLY A 683 2.70 -17.79 -19.74
N THR A 684 3.10 -16.92 -18.81
CA THR A 684 2.25 -15.78 -18.39
C THR A 684 1.96 -14.80 -19.53
N MET A 685 2.96 -14.55 -20.41
CA MET A 685 2.78 -13.76 -21.62
C MET A 685 1.70 -14.37 -22.53
N ARG A 686 1.77 -15.68 -22.81
CA ARG A 686 0.77 -16.37 -23.64
C ARG A 686 -0.62 -16.40 -23.01
N LEU A 687 -0.71 -16.60 -21.69
CA LEU A 687 -1.98 -16.51 -20.97
C LEU A 687 -2.59 -15.10 -21.11
N LYS A 688 -1.78 -14.05 -20.92
CA LYS A 688 -2.20 -12.66 -21.11
C LYS A 688 -2.69 -12.39 -22.53
N GLU A 689 -1.98 -12.86 -23.56
CA GLU A 689 -2.40 -12.71 -24.97
C GLU A 689 -3.79 -13.31 -25.23
N MET A 690 -4.09 -14.49 -24.67
CA MET A 690 -5.41 -15.12 -24.79
C MET A 690 -6.50 -14.31 -24.09
N LEU A 691 -6.24 -13.82 -22.87
CA LEU A 691 -7.19 -12.94 -22.17
C LEU A 691 -7.39 -11.62 -22.91
N THR A 692 -6.34 -11.04 -23.48
CA THR A 692 -6.45 -9.83 -24.33
C THR A 692 -7.32 -10.09 -25.56
N ARG A 693 -7.20 -11.26 -26.21
CA ARG A 693 -8.10 -11.60 -27.32
C ARG A 693 -9.56 -11.67 -26.86
N LEU A 694 -9.83 -12.28 -25.70
CA LEU A 694 -11.18 -12.34 -25.12
C LEU A 694 -11.75 -10.94 -24.86
N THR A 695 -10.97 -10.04 -24.22
CA THR A 695 -11.45 -8.69 -23.87
C THR A 695 -11.54 -7.76 -25.08
N MET A 696 -10.88 -8.09 -26.20
CA MET A 696 -11.00 -7.40 -27.49
C MET A 696 -12.08 -7.99 -28.41
N GLY A 697 -12.86 -8.98 -27.98
CA GLY A 697 -13.88 -9.63 -28.81
C GLY A 697 -13.31 -10.50 -29.94
N LYS A 698 -12.05 -10.91 -29.82
CA LYS A 698 -11.32 -11.79 -30.75
C LYS A 698 -11.07 -13.19 -30.16
N GLY A 699 -11.79 -13.53 -29.09
CA GLY A 699 -11.66 -14.81 -28.40
C GLY A 699 -12.20 -15.97 -29.22
N GLN A 700 -11.65 -17.16 -29.00
CA GLN A 700 -12.06 -18.41 -29.61
C GLN A 700 -12.49 -19.41 -28.54
N ALA A 701 -13.38 -20.35 -28.87
CA ALA A 701 -13.82 -21.36 -27.91
C ALA A 701 -12.65 -22.22 -27.38
N SER A 702 -11.66 -22.52 -28.22
CA SER A 702 -10.44 -23.24 -27.85
C SER A 702 -9.57 -22.48 -26.84
N ASP A 703 -9.73 -21.16 -26.71
CA ASP A 703 -8.91 -20.37 -25.78
C ASP A 703 -9.15 -20.77 -24.33
N LEU A 704 -10.36 -21.25 -23.97
CA LEU A 704 -10.68 -21.64 -22.60
C LEU A 704 -9.92 -22.89 -22.16
N ASP A 705 -9.90 -23.91 -23.02
CA ASP A 705 -9.16 -25.15 -22.76
C ASP A 705 -7.64 -24.88 -22.72
N LEU A 706 -7.14 -24.04 -23.64
CA LEU A 706 -5.73 -23.65 -23.68
C LEU A 706 -5.32 -22.81 -22.46
N LEU A 707 -6.18 -21.89 -22.01
CA LEU A 707 -5.97 -21.12 -20.78
C LEU A 707 -5.82 -22.04 -19.59
N GLU A 708 -6.70 -23.03 -19.43
CA GLU A 708 -6.63 -23.98 -18.31
C GLU A 708 -5.36 -24.84 -18.38
N GLN A 709 -5.08 -25.44 -19.54
CA GLN A 709 -3.92 -26.32 -19.73
C GLN A 709 -2.61 -25.59 -19.47
N LEU A 710 -2.41 -24.42 -20.09
CA LEU A 710 -1.20 -23.63 -19.90
C LEU A 710 -1.08 -23.12 -18.47
N SER A 711 -2.19 -22.74 -17.84
CA SER A 711 -2.21 -22.32 -16.43
C SER A 711 -1.66 -23.39 -15.49
N ARG A 712 -2.03 -24.67 -15.71
CA ARG A 712 -1.48 -25.80 -14.95
C ARG A 712 0.02 -25.98 -15.20
N VAL A 713 0.48 -25.89 -16.45
CA VAL A 713 1.90 -25.98 -16.79
C VAL A 713 2.72 -24.88 -16.11
N VAL A 714 2.26 -23.63 -16.15
CA VAL A 714 2.92 -22.49 -15.49
C VAL A 714 3.00 -22.73 -13.98
N LYS A 715 1.90 -23.20 -13.38
CA LYS A 715 1.81 -23.50 -11.95
C LYS A 715 2.80 -24.58 -11.52
N ASP A 716 2.87 -25.69 -12.25
CA ASP A 716 3.62 -26.86 -11.83
C ASP A 716 5.13 -26.75 -12.16
N GLN A 717 5.49 -26.01 -13.21
CA GLN A 717 6.88 -25.94 -13.72
C GLN A 717 7.64 -24.66 -13.35
N SER A 718 7.02 -23.73 -12.61
CA SER A 718 7.70 -22.50 -12.16
C SER A 718 8.62 -22.74 -10.95
N LEU A 719 9.75 -22.02 -10.91
CA LEU A 719 10.76 -22.18 -9.86
C LEU A 719 10.34 -21.61 -8.49
N CYS A 720 9.71 -20.44 -8.47
CA CYS A 720 9.38 -19.70 -7.25
C CYS A 720 7.87 -19.48 -7.09
N GLY A 721 7.46 -18.96 -5.93
CA GLY A 721 6.06 -18.68 -5.59
C GLY A 721 5.33 -17.89 -6.67
N LEU A 722 5.90 -16.77 -7.13
CA LEU A 722 5.29 -15.89 -8.15
C LEU A 722 4.81 -16.67 -9.38
N GLY A 723 5.67 -17.46 -10.02
CA GLY A 723 5.27 -18.20 -11.22
C GLY A 723 4.28 -19.32 -10.91
N LYS A 724 4.37 -19.94 -9.72
CA LYS A 724 3.43 -20.99 -9.30
C LYS A 724 2.02 -20.43 -9.03
N THR A 725 1.92 -19.18 -8.60
CA THR A 725 0.65 -18.55 -8.22
C THR A 725 0.09 -17.58 -9.26
N ALA A 726 0.90 -17.07 -10.18
CA ALA A 726 0.47 -16.20 -11.29
C ALA A 726 -0.76 -16.71 -12.08
N PRO A 727 -0.94 -18.03 -12.35
CA PRO A 727 -2.13 -18.52 -13.06
C PRO A 727 -3.36 -18.74 -12.16
N ASN A 728 -3.27 -18.58 -10.84
CA ASN A 728 -4.40 -18.81 -9.93
C ASN A 728 -5.65 -17.97 -10.24
N PRO A 729 -5.56 -16.67 -10.59
CA PRO A 729 -6.75 -15.90 -10.95
C PRO A 729 -7.48 -16.52 -12.14
N VAL A 730 -6.76 -17.01 -13.15
CA VAL A 730 -7.37 -17.67 -14.32
C VAL A 730 -8.02 -18.99 -13.93
N LEU A 731 -7.32 -19.85 -13.18
CA LEU A 731 -7.84 -21.16 -12.76
C LEU A 731 -9.09 -21.02 -11.89
N THR A 732 -9.11 -20.07 -10.96
CA THR A 732 -10.27 -19.82 -10.10
C THR A 732 -11.42 -19.17 -10.87
N ALA A 733 -11.12 -18.24 -11.77
CA ALA A 733 -12.13 -17.59 -12.58
C ALA A 733 -12.82 -18.55 -13.56
N LEU A 734 -12.07 -19.46 -14.19
CA LEU A 734 -12.65 -20.53 -15.01
C LEU A 734 -13.50 -21.52 -14.20
N LYS A 735 -13.22 -21.67 -12.90
CA LYS A 735 -14.00 -22.54 -12.00
C LYS A 735 -15.31 -21.89 -11.56
N TYR A 736 -15.31 -20.61 -11.21
CA TYR A 736 -16.45 -19.94 -10.56
C TYR A 736 -17.21 -18.95 -11.44
N PHE A 737 -16.61 -18.49 -12.54
CA PHE A 737 -17.14 -17.45 -13.42
C PHE A 737 -17.01 -17.84 -14.90
N LYS A 738 -17.10 -19.14 -15.21
CA LYS A 738 -16.92 -19.67 -16.57
C LYS A 738 -17.86 -19.01 -17.56
N GLU A 739 -19.07 -18.68 -17.11
CA GLU A 739 -20.12 -18.04 -17.89
C GLU A 739 -19.67 -16.68 -18.44
N GLU A 740 -18.84 -15.93 -17.71
CA GLU A 740 -18.28 -14.66 -18.20
C GLU A 740 -17.25 -14.87 -19.31
N PHE A 741 -16.44 -15.94 -19.23
CA PHE A 741 -15.50 -16.29 -20.29
C PHE A 741 -16.25 -16.71 -21.56
N GLU A 742 -17.29 -17.53 -21.41
CA GLU A 742 -18.15 -17.93 -22.53
C GLU A 742 -18.86 -16.73 -23.17
N ALA A 743 -19.28 -15.75 -22.37
CA ALA A 743 -19.84 -14.49 -22.88
C ALA A 743 -18.82 -13.70 -23.73
N HIS A 744 -17.56 -13.61 -23.28
CA HIS A 744 -16.50 -12.94 -24.05
C HIS A 744 -16.17 -13.68 -25.35
N VAL A 745 -16.19 -15.01 -25.34
CA VAL A 745 -16.08 -15.81 -26.58
C VAL A 745 -17.24 -15.51 -27.54
N LYS A 746 -18.45 -15.28 -27.01
CA LYS A 746 -19.64 -14.87 -27.80
C LYS A 746 -19.62 -13.39 -28.22
N GLY A 747 -18.59 -12.62 -27.85
CA GLY A 747 -18.39 -11.24 -28.27
C GLY A 747 -19.16 -10.20 -27.46
N TYR A 748 -19.48 -10.48 -26.20
CA TYR A 748 -20.10 -9.50 -25.30
C TYR A 748 -19.56 -9.60 -23.86
N CYS A 749 -19.53 -8.49 -23.14
CA CYS A 749 -19.08 -8.37 -21.75
C CYS A 749 -20.28 -8.13 -20.83
N PRO A 750 -20.68 -9.10 -19.98
CA PRO A 750 -21.85 -8.94 -19.11
C PRO A 750 -21.76 -7.74 -18.16
N ALA A 751 -20.55 -7.41 -17.72
CA ALA A 751 -20.28 -6.28 -16.82
C ALA A 751 -20.17 -4.92 -17.55
N GLY A 752 -20.12 -4.92 -18.89
CA GLY A 752 -19.98 -3.69 -19.68
C GLY A 752 -18.63 -2.97 -19.54
N LYS A 753 -17.61 -3.62 -18.98
CA LYS A 753 -16.30 -3.00 -18.67
C LYS A 753 -15.32 -2.99 -19.85
N CYS A 754 -15.32 -4.04 -20.67
CA CYS A 754 -14.38 -4.15 -21.78
C CYS A 754 -14.80 -3.24 -22.93
N LYS A 755 -14.15 -2.06 -23.09
CA LYS A 755 -14.47 -1.03 -24.10
C LYS A 755 -14.77 -1.65 -25.48
N ALA A 756 -13.91 -2.53 -25.99
CA ALA A 756 -14.07 -3.16 -27.31
C ALA A 756 -15.36 -4.01 -27.49
N LEU A 757 -15.98 -4.46 -26.40
CA LEU A 757 -17.21 -5.26 -26.37
C LEU A 757 -18.48 -4.44 -26.07
N ILE A 758 -18.33 -3.12 -25.93
CA ILE A 758 -19.45 -2.19 -25.80
C ILE A 758 -19.95 -1.83 -27.21
N ASP A 759 -21.26 -1.92 -27.38
CA ASP A 759 -21.96 -1.44 -28.55
C ASP A 759 -22.70 -0.16 -28.23
N TYR A 760 -22.89 0.65 -29.27
CA TYR A 760 -23.79 1.80 -29.25
C TYR A 760 -24.93 1.56 -30.23
N TRP A 761 -26.13 1.98 -29.86
CA TRP A 761 -27.26 1.98 -30.77
C TRP A 761 -28.15 3.18 -30.52
N VAL A 762 -28.96 3.49 -31.52
CA VAL A 762 -29.92 4.58 -31.49
C VAL A 762 -31.31 3.97 -31.36
N GLU A 763 -32.13 4.50 -30.46
CA GLU A 763 -33.52 4.11 -30.25
C GLU A 763 -34.49 5.04 -30.99
N ASP A 764 -35.75 4.62 -31.10
CA ASP A 764 -36.78 5.25 -31.93
C ASP A 764 -37.14 6.68 -31.52
N ASN A 765 -36.77 7.11 -30.31
CA ASN A 765 -36.92 8.47 -29.81
C ASN A 765 -35.88 9.46 -30.39
N CYS A 766 -35.05 9.03 -31.35
CA CYS A 766 -34.11 9.89 -32.06
C CYS A 766 -34.84 10.95 -32.91
N ILE A 767 -34.56 12.24 -32.63
CA ILE A 767 -35.15 13.38 -33.33
C ILE A 767 -34.35 13.86 -34.56
N GLY A 768 -33.24 13.20 -34.91
CA GLY A 768 -32.43 13.55 -36.09
C GLY A 768 -31.73 14.92 -36.02
N CYS A 769 -31.32 15.37 -34.82
CA CYS A 769 -30.73 16.71 -34.60
C CYS A 769 -29.26 16.88 -35.04
N THR A 770 -28.58 15.79 -35.42
CA THR A 770 -27.19 15.70 -35.93
C THR A 770 -26.06 16.03 -34.95
N LYS A 771 -26.37 16.43 -33.71
CA LYS A 771 -25.36 16.72 -32.69
C LYS A 771 -24.38 15.56 -32.46
N CYS A 772 -24.89 14.33 -32.42
CA CYS A 772 -24.07 13.13 -32.24
C CYS A 772 -23.05 12.91 -33.37
N ALA A 773 -23.41 13.25 -34.61
CA ALA A 773 -22.50 13.18 -35.75
C ALA A 773 -21.42 14.27 -35.68
N GLN A 774 -21.79 15.49 -35.30
CA GLN A 774 -20.86 16.64 -35.21
C GLN A 774 -19.78 16.45 -34.13
N VAL A 775 -20.08 15.76 -33.04
CA VAL A 775 -19.12 15.48 -31.96
C VAL A 775 -18.32 14.19 -32.18
N CYS A 776 -18.58 13.46 -33.27
CA CYS A 776 -17.91 12.19 -33.52
C CYS A 776 -16.47 12.43 -33.99
N PRO A 777 -15.44 11.93 -33.29
CA PRO A 777 -14.05 12.18 -33.68
C PRO A 777 -13.58 11.37 -34.91
N VAL A 778 -14.39 10.41 -35.35
CA VAL A 778 -14.05 9.45 -36.42
C VAL A 778 -15.17 9.31 -37.46
N ASP A 779 -16.13 10.24 -37.45
CA ASP A 779 -17.22 10.31 -38.43
C ASP A 779 -18.00 8.99 -38.62
N CYS A 780 -18.17 8.19 -37.56
CA CYS A 780 -18.88 6.90 -37.61
C CYS A 780 -20.42 7.02 -37.57
N ILE A 781 -20.95 8.24 -37.63
CA ILE A 781 -22.38 8.55 -37.62
C ILE A 781 -22.68 9.48 -38.80
N ASP A 782 -23.53 9.03 -39.72
CA ASP A 782 -23.88 9.83 -40.89
C ASP A 782 -24.63 11.11 -40.50
N THR A 783 -24.25 12.23 -41.11
CA THR A 783 -24.95 13.51 -40.93
C THR A 783 -26.22 13.55 -41.77
N ALA A 784 -27.31 12.98 -41.24
CA ALA A 784 -28.62 12.94 -41.89
C ALA A 784 -29.67 13.73 -41.07
N PRO A 785 -29.90 15.02 -41.37
CA PRO A 785 -30.90 15.82 -40.66
C PRO A 785 -32.31 15.22 -40.76
N PHE A 786 -33.09 15.30 -39.68
CA PHE A 786 -34.49 14.83 -39.59
C PHE A 786 -34.69 13.32 -39.82
N LYS A 787 -33.61 12.53 -39.80
CA LYS A 787 -33.65 11.07 -39.87
C LYS A 787 -33.06 10.46 -38.61
N MET A 788 -33.50 9.25 -38.27
CA MET A 788 -32.86 8.44 -37.24
C MET A 788 -31.41 8.16 -37.64
N HIS A 789 -30.49 8.39 -36.71
CA HIS A 789 -29.05 8.14 -36.93
C HIS A 789 -28.69 6.69 -36.64
N PHE A 790 -27.60 6.23 -37.24
CA PHE A 790 -27.02 4.90 -37.02
C PHE A 790 -25.53 5.04 -36.73
N ILE A 791 -25.02 4.20 -35.83
CA ILE A 791 -23.61 4.22 -35.42
C ILE A 791 -22.91 3.03 -36.06
N GLN A 792 -21.89 3.31 -36.88
CA GLN A 792 -21.06 2.28 -37.50
C GLN A 792 -20.04 1.74 -36.48
N LEU A 793 -20.35 0.59 -35.87
CA LEU A 793 -19.59 0.04 -34.75
C LEU A 793 -18.15 -0.37 -35.10
N ASP A 794 -17.88 -0.68 -36.37
CA ASP A 794 -16.54 -1.05 -36.85
C ASP A 794 -15.58 0.14 -36.90
N THR A 795 -16.12 1.35 -37.13
CA THR A 795 -15.36 2.61 -37.16
C THR A 795 -15.38 3.32 -35.81
N CYS A 796 -16.38 3.05 -34.97
CA CYS A 796 -16.58 3.71 -33.68
C CYS A 796 -15.43 3.46 -32.70
N THR A 797 -14.84 4.54 -32.17
CA THR A 797 -13.81 4.49 -31.12
C THR A 797 -14.38 4.32 -29.70
N ARG A 798 -15.71 4.34 -29.55
CA ARG A 798 -16.41 4.11 -28.28
C ARG A 798 -16.03 5.13 -27.21
N CYS A 799 -16.01 6.40 -27.61
CA CYS A 799 -15.56 7.54 -26.80
C CYS A 799 -16.67 8.24 -25.99
N ASP A 800 -17.89 7.69 -25.96
CA ASP A 800 -19.09 8.27 -25.30
C ASP A 800 -19.53 9.69 -25.74
N ALA A 801 -18.78 10.37 -26.62
CA ALA A 801 -19.11 11.74 -27.04
C ALA A 801 -20.55 11.88 -27.58
N CYS A 802 -20.98 10.91 -28.38
CA CYS A 802 -22.33 10.89 -28.93
C CYS A 802 -23.43 10.67 -27.86
N LEU A 803 -23.13 9.89 -26.81
CA LEU A 803 -24.05 9.61 -25.71
C LEU A 803 -24.34 10.90 -24.93
N VAL A 804 -23.29 11.63 -24.55
CA VAL A 804 -23.38 12.88 -23.79
C VAL A 804 -24.03 14.00 -24.61
N ALA A 805 -23.78 14.05 -25.93
CA ALA A 805 -24.32 15.09 -26.79
C ALA A 805 -25.80 14.91 -27.16
N CYS A 806 -26.38 13.73 -26.91
CA CYS A 806 -27.75 13.42 -27.30
C CYS A 806 -28.76 14.17 -26.40
N PRO A 807 -29.57 15.12 -26.93
CA PRO A 807 -30.45 15.93 -26.09
C PRO A 807 -31.72 15.20 -25.62
N VAL A 808 -31.96 13.99 -26.12
CA VAL A 808 -33.17 13.18 -25.87
C VAL A 808 -32.83 11.77 -25.39
N ASP A 809 -31.56 11.52 -25.04
CA ASP A 809 -31.05 10.22 -24.56
C ASP A 809 -31.42 9.02 -25.46
N ALA A 810 -31.50 9.26 -26.78
CA ALA A 810 -31.82 8.25 -27.78
C ALA A 810 -30.65 7.31 -28.10
N ILE A 811 -29.42 7.68 -27.72
CA ILE A 811 -28.26 6.81 -27.89
C ILE A 811 -28.10 6.00 -26.61
N LYS A 812 -27.95 4.69 -26.74
CA LYS A 812 -27.65 3.78 -25.64
C LYS A 812 -26.31 3.10 -25.85
N ALA A 813 -25.62 2.84 -24.75
CA ALA A 813 -24.39 2.07 -24.72
C ALA A 813 -24.61 0.81 -23.88
N GLY A 814 -24.08 -0.32 -24.33
CA GLY A 814 -24.20 -1.59 -23.61
C GLY A 814 -23.62 -2.75 -24.40
N SER A 815 -23.57 -3.93 -23.80
CA SER A 815 -23.04 -5.12 -24.48
C SER A 815 -24.18 -5.98 -25.03
N ARG A 816 -24.17 -6.23 -26.34
CA ARG A 816 -25.16 -7.09 -27.02
C ARG A 816 -24.48 -8.34 -27.57
N THR A 817 -25.20 -9.47 -27.49
CA THR A 817 -24.81 -10.72 -28.16
C THR A 817 -24.77 -10.53 -29.68
N LYS A 818 -24.03 -11.39 -30.38
CA LYS A 818 -23.99 -11.38 -31.86
C LYS A 818 -25.39 -11.48 -32.48
N GLU A 819 -26.27 -12.32 -31.92
CA GLU A 819 -27.67 -12.45 -32.37
C GLU A 819 -28.49 -11.16 -32.16
N GLN A 820 -28.26 -10.44 -31.06
CA GLN A 820 -28.89 -9.13 -30.81
C GLN A 820 -28.37 -8.05 -31.76
N ARG A 821 -27.07 -8.10 -32.16
CA ARG A 821 -26.52 -7.19 -33.18
C ARG A 821 -27.13 -7.45 -34.55
N GLU A 822 -27.27 -8.71 -34.94
CA GLU A 822 -27.86 -9.11 -36.22
C GLU A 822 -29.36 -8.74 -36.30
N LYS A 823 -30.11 -8.88 -35.20
CA LYS A 823 -31.50 -8.40 -35.13
C LYS A 823 -31.63 -6.88 -35.18
N ALA A 824 -30.68 -6.14 -34.63
CA ALA A 824 -30.70 -4.67 -34.63
C ALA A 824 -30.32 -4.04 -35.99
N LEU A 825 -29.55 -4.75 -36.82
CA LEU A 825 -29.17 -4.34 -38.17
C LEU A 825 -30.25 -4.59 -39.22
N CYS A 826 -31.32 -5.31 -38.86
CA CYS A 826 -32.43 -5.64 -39.75
C CYS A 826 -33.76 -5.14 -39.12
N PRO A 827 -34.05 -3.82 -39.18
CA PRO A 827 -35.40 -3.36 -38.91
C PRO A 827 -36.30 -3.90 -40.01
N GLN A 828 -37.42 -4.53 -39.62
CA GLN A 828 -38.52 -4.85 -40.55
C GLN A 828 -39.09 -3.61 -41.20
#